data_AF-A0A933BZP0-F1
#
_entry.id   AF-A0A933BZP0-F1
#
_cell.length_a   1.000
_cell.length_b   1.000
_cell.length_c   1.000
_cell.angle_alpha   90.00
_cell.angle_beta   90.00
_cell.angle_gamma   90.00
#
_symmetry.space_group_name_H-M   'P 1'
#
loop_
_entity.id
_entity.type
_entity.pdbx_description
1 polymer ?
#
loop_
_entity_poly.entity_id
_entity_poly.type
_entity_poly.pdbx_seq_one_letter_code
_entity_poly.pdbx_strand_id
1 'polypeptide(L)'
;MSRVAFATVWFTLLGTASALAQGQPRPDSGAFIVRLGVDTISIERYVRTANRLEAEAVHRTPRTTLRRFALEWAADGSITRLESSVRAANAPADAAPTSKTVVTFSGDSAVFETTQGTNPPRTRKVPGRPDMVPQVAAFYSPYEEVIRRARQAGVESVALNMLGGGGPSPVVYRRMGRDSVALTTEQLGTWKGRLDRQGRLVSLDAGMTNLKIDRLRWPNLEALAQNFADRDARGVGLGPLSPRDTARATVRGAMVLVDYGRPAKRGRAVFGALVPWNQVWRMGANEATHFLADHDVVIGSTTVPAGLYTLWTMPSPTGWKLIVNKRTGQWGTDYDGAYDFARIDMQTWELSQPVERFTIRVEEQGDGGVLKSAWDLTQVSVPFTVKPLTAEQRIVNDAAKAMGGWVAIHNANTLLFEGGKGRQYSLGQNVAPAAELPAFEVSNYRAAVDVPAGRWRVDVERTPAFPTGNPSTQRFTNAVDGEVAFNIQPNGDIARASEQVAQDRAAVMYNIPVVALRAATGPGARLSGVQKVGERDEVMIESRDGMKLKLAVDGMTRLPASVTRWESNTVLGDVAVESWFDGWQDAGAGLKLPTRWTGKTDQWTSVEITYAKVAANTNVGDLQAPKDVREADPPAPPTPNVTVEEAAPGIWYLAGQSHHSILVEFSDHLLLIEAPQNDMRTLAVIQKAKELRPNKPLKYVVASHHHFDHSGGIRAAVSEGLTVIAHEKTKAFFEDVVARKHTIQPDALSGNPRPLLFLPVKDREKLVRKDKMRTIEIYPINGSPHAETLLMVYFPKERLLAEADVFTPPPPDATTMPQFPHAANLLENITKRKLKVDRILPIHGRIVPFAELSKVAQPAKAAGGQ
;
A
#
# COMPACT_ATOMS: atom_id res chain seq x y z
N MET A 1 -47.24 -39.11 49.13
CA MET A 1 -47.12 -37.86 49.92
C MET A 1 -46.19 -36.90 49.18
N SER A 2 -46.71 -35.71 48.85
CA SER A 2 -46.07 -34.38 48.69
C SER A 2 -44.83 -34.18 47.79
N ARG A 3 -44.98 -33.43 46.67
CA ARG A 3 -44.52 -32.02 46.36
C ARG A 3 -43.05 -31.93 45.88
N VAL A 4 -42.68 -31.25 44.79
CA VAL A 4 -42.71 -29.79 44.47
C VAL A 4 -42.64 -29.60 42.92
N ALA A 5 -43.64 -29.05 42.21
CA ALA A 5 -43.86 -27.67 41.72
C ALA A 5 -42.90 -27.11 40.63
N PHE A 6 -43.41 -26.99 39.39
CA PHE A 6 -42.97 -26.06 38.33
C PHE A 6 -44.23 -25.32 37.83
N ALA A 7 -44.17 -23.99 37.75
CA ALA A 7 -45.30 -23.14 37.33
C ALA A 7 -45.12 -22.66 35.89
N THR A 8 -46.08 -23.05 35.05
CA THR A 8 -46.36 -22.55 33.70
C THR A 8 -47.55 -21.59 33.81
N VAL A 9 -47.51 -20.42 33.17
CA VAL A 9 -48.74 -19.64 32.94
C VAL A 9 -48.77 -19.10 31.52
N TRP A 10 -49.72 -19.64 30.76
CA TRP A 10 -50.33 -19.07 29.57
C TRP A 10 -51.42 -18.06 29.98
N PHE A 11 -51.63 -17.00 29.21
CA PHE A 11 -52.93 -16.33 29.18
C PHE A 11 -53.30 -15.88 27.75
N THR A 12 -54.32 -16.54 27.21
CA THR A 12 -55.21 -16.09 26.14
C THR A 12 -56.34 -15.24 26.75
N LEU A 13 -56.76 -14.16 26.09
CA LEU A 13 -58.02 -13.47 26.38
C LEU A 13 -58.64 -12.91 25.09
N LEU A 14 -59.91 -13.29 24.84
CA LEU A 14 -60.80 -12.89 23.75
C LEU A 14 -62.09 -12.32 24.39
N GLY A 15 -62.49 -11.08 24.03
CA GLY A 15 -63.85 -10.46 24.10
C GLY A 15 -64.48 -10.25 25.50
N THR A 16 -65.18 -9.16 25.88
CA THR A 16 -65.98 -8.14 25.15
C THR A 16 -66.24 -6.90 26.04
N ALA A 17 -66.43 -5.75 25.37
CA ALA A 17 -67.22 -4.54 25.70
C ALA A 17 -66.91 -3.60 26.91
N SER A 18 -66.41 -2.41 26.53
CA SER A 18 -66.87 -1.06 26.90
C SER A 18 -66.51 -0.45 28.26
N ALA A 19 -65.42 0.32 28.28
CA ALA A 19 -65.36 1.63 28.95
C ALA A 19 -64.27 2.52 28.29
N LEU A 20 -64.71 3.67 27.79
CA LEU A 20 -63.99 4.85 27.29
C LEU A 20 -62.44 4.85 27.38
N ALA A 21 -61.77 4.42 26.31
CA ALA A 21 -60.38 4.81 26.04
C ALA A 21 -60.39 5.93 24.98
N GLN A 22 -60.05 7.14 25.42
CA GLN A 22 -59.79 8.25 24.52
C GLN A 22 -58.69 7.86 23.50
N GLY A 23 -58.97 8.16 22.23
CA GLY A 23 -58.27 7.62 21.06
C GLY A 23 -56.76 7.85 21.05
N GLN A 24 -55.99 6.78 21.26
CA GLN A 24 -54.69 6.63 20.64
C GLN A 24 -54.94 6.25 19.16
N PRO A 25 -54.43 7.03 18.18
CA PRO A 25 -54.61 6.71 16.78
C PRO A 25 -54.03 5.32 16.49
N ARG A 26 -54.78 4.45 15.80
CA ARG A 26 -54.29 3.12 15.39
C ARG A 26 -52.98 3.32 14.62
N PRO A 27 -51.91 2.56 14.93
CA PRO A 27 -50.65 2.68 14.22
C PRO A 27 -50.86 2.39 12.73
N ASP A 28 -50.23 3.20 11.87
CA ASP A 28 -50.30 3.02 10.42
C ASP A 28 -49.40 1.84 10.05
N SER A 29 -49.90 0.92 9.23
CA SER A 29 -49.18 -0.31 8.92
C SER A 29 -49.37 -0.69 7.46
N GLY A 30 -48.39 -1.43 6.94
CA GLY A 30 -48.40 -1.85 5.56
C GLY A 30 -47.43 -2.99 5.31
N ALA A 31 -47.53 -3.54 4.11
CA ALA A 31 -46.63 -4.57 3.64
C ALA A 31 -46.40 -4.39 2.14
N PHE A 32 -45.22 -4.74 1.67
CA PHE A 32 -44.88 -4.69 0.26
C PHE A 32 -44.29 -6.01 -0.21
N ILE A 33 -44.68 -6.42 -1.41
CA ILE A 33 -43.99 -7.44 -2.18
C ILE A 33 -43.12 -6.75 -3.23
N VAL A 34 -41.87 -7.17 -3.29
CA VAL A 34 -40.85 -6.61 -4.18
C VAL A 34 -40.47 -7.67 -5.18
N ARG A 35 -40.73 -7.40 -6.46
CA ARG A 35 -40.46 -8.31 -7.56
C ARG A 35 -39.45 -7.71 -8.52
N LEU A 36 -38.53 -8.53 -9.00
CA LEU A 36 -37.63 -8.20 -10.09
C LEU A 36 -37.96 -9.11 -11.27
N GLY A 37 -38.73 -8.60 -12.23
CA GLY A 37 -39.42 -9.45 -13.21
C GLY A 37 -40.38 -10.41 -12.51
N VAL A 38 -40.21 -11.71 -12.74
CA VAL A 38 -41.03 -12.77 -12.10
C VAL A 38 -40.51 -13.16 -10.70
N ASP A 39 -39.31 -12.74 -10.33
CA ASP A 39 -38.68 -13.13 -9.08
C ASP A 39 -39.16 -12.26 -7.92
N THR A 40 -39.83 -12.83 -6.93
CA THR A 40 -40.00 -12.15 -5.64
C THR A 40 -38.64 -12.05 -4.95
N ILE A 41 -38.10 -10.85 -4.75
CA ILE A 41 -36.77 -10.64 -4.14
C ILE A 41 -36.85 -10.23 -2.67
N SER A 42 -37.95 -9.58 -2.26
CA SER A 42 -38.20 -9.17 -0.88
C SER A 42 -39.68 -9.14 -0.60
N ILE A 43 -40.07 -9.45 0.63
CA ILE A 43 -41.41 -9.16 1.17
C ILE A 43 -41.19 -8.49 2.51
N GLU A 44 -41.72 -7.28 2.68
CA GLU A 44 -41.65 -6.53 3.94
C GLU A 44 -43.02 -6.30 4.56
N ARG A 45 -43.04 -6.10 5.87
CA ARG A 45 -44.16 -5.51 6.62
C ARG A 45 -43.61 -4.45 7.58
N TYR A 46 -44.38 -3.40 7.81
CA TYR A 46 -43.97 -2.32 8.71
C TYR A 46 -45.14 -1.79 9.55
N VAL A 47 -44.79 -1.20 10.69
CA VAL A 47 -45.68 -0.50 11.60
C VAL A 47 -45.06 0.87 11.90
N ARG A 48 -45.87 1.92 11.78
CA ARG A 48 -45.49 3.31 12.00
C ARG A 48 -46.36 3.91 13.12
N THR A 49 -45.70 4.47 14.11
CA THR A 49 -46.32 5.26 15.19
C THR A 49 -45.98 6.74 15.00
N ALA A 50 -46.32 7.58 15.97
CA ALA A 50 -45.94 9.00 15.96
C ALA A 50 -44.41 9.19 16.01
N ASN A 51 -43.69 8.34 16.74
CA ASN A 51 -42.26 8.50 17.03
C ASN A 51 -41.36 7.37 16.48
N ARG A 52 -41.94 6.37 15.80
CA ARG A 52 -41.17 5.19 15.34
C ARG A 52 -41.69 4.61 14.02
N LEU A 53 -40.79 4.07 13.20
CA LEU A 53 -41.10 3.16 12.09
C LEU A 53 -40.30 1.88 12.26
N GLU A 54 -40.98 0.75 12.38
CA GLU A 54 -40.37 -0.57 12.43
C GLU A 54 -40.78 -1.37 11.21
N ALA A 55 -39.82 -2.07 10.61
CA ALA A 55 -40.11 -3.00 9.53
C ALA A 55 -39.31 -4.29 9.64
N GLU A 56 -39.91 -5.36 9.13
CA GLU A 56 -39.31 -6.66 8.97
C GLU A 56 -39.42 -7.08 7.51
N ALA A 57 -38.40 -7.76 6.99
CA ALA A 57 -38.40 -8.25 5.63
C ALA A 57 -37.77 -9.63 5.51
N VAL A 58 -38.34 -10.43 4.62
CA VAL A 58 -37.72 -11.65 4.11
C VAL A 58 -37.09 -11.31 2.77
N HIS A 59 -35.76 -11.29 2.72
CA HIS A 59 -35.00 -10.95 1.52
C HIS A 59 -34.26 -12.16 0.97
N ARG A 60 -34.34 -12.42 -0.34
CA ARG A 60 -33.99 -13.73 -0.93
C ARG A 60 -32.65 -13.79 -1.65
N THR A 61 -31.89 -12.69 -1.74
CA THR A 61 -30.62 -12.66 -2.51
C THR A 61 -29.45 -12.12 -1.66
N PRO A 62 -28.24 -12.72 -1.75
CA PRO A 62 -27.92 -13.97 -2.46
C PRO A 62 -28.44 -15.23 -1.75
N ARG A 63 -28.89 -15.10 -0.50
CA ARG A 63 -29.53 -16.14 0.32
C ARG A 63 -30.70 -15.53 1.08
N THR A 64 -31.63 -16.37 1.52
CA THR A 64 -32.79 -15.96 2.32
C THR A 64 -32.34 -15.49 3.69
N THR A 65 -32.67 -14.23 3.97
CA THR A 65 -32.36 -13.54 5.23
C THR A 65 -33.62 -12.92 5.80
N LEU A 66 -33.72 -12.96 7.12
CA LEU A 66 -34.63 -12.14 7.89
C LEU A 66 -33.92 -10.84 8.21
N ARG A 67 -34.54 -9.72 7.85
CA ARG A 67 -34.02 -8.38 8.07
C ARG A 67 -34.98 -7.60 8.93
N ARG A 68 -34.45 -6.76 9.80
CA ARG A 68 -35.24 -5.82 10.58
C ARG A 68 -34.61 -4.44 10.48
N PHE A 69 -35.43 -3.40 10.46
CA PHE A 69 -34.96 -2.08 10.81
C PHE A 69 -35.97 -1.34 11.69
N ALA A 70 -35.46 -0.45 12.52
CA ALA A 70 -36.23 0.47 13.34
C ALA A 70 -35.65 1.88 13.19
N LEU A 71 -36.54 2.83 12.96
CA LEU A 71 -36.28 4.25 12.94
C LEU A 71 -37.00 4.92 14.09
N GLU A 72 -36.29 5.75 14.82
CA GLU A 72 -36.81 6.59 15.88
C GLU A 72 -36.61 8.05 15.49
N TRP A 73 -37.63 8.87 15.72
CA TRP A 73 -37.58 10.30 15.46
C TRP A 73 -38.08 11.11 16.65
N ALA A 74 -37.49 12.28 16.82
CA ALA A 74 -37.94 13.28 17.78
C ALA A 74 -39.24 13.96 17.30
N ALA A 75 -39.84 14.76 18.18
CA ALA A 75 -41.11 15.45 17.90
C ALA A 75 -41.02 16.43 16.71
N ASP A 76 -39.83 16.94 16.40
CA ASP A 76 -39.55 17.80 15.24
C ASP A 76 -39.38 17.02 13.93
N GLY A 77 -39.45 15.69 13.96
CA GLY A 77 -39.29 14.81 12.80
C GLY A 77 -37.84 14.43 12.47
N SER A 78 -36.86 14.92 13.23
CA SER A 78 -35.46 14.52 13.11
C SER A 78 -35.24 13.08 13.58
N ILE A 79 -34.47 12.29 12.84
CA ILE A 79 -34.13 10.91 13.18
C ILE A 79 -33.08 10.94 14.29
N THR A 80 -33.38 10.32 15.42
CA THR A 80 -32.48 10.21 16.57
C THR A 80 -31.68 8.92 16.53
N ARG A 81 -32.26 7.86 15.97
CA ARG A 81 -31.62 6.54 15.90
C ARG A 81 -32.16 5.72 14.73
N LEU A 82 -31.26 5.06 14.03
CA LEU A 82 -31.56 3.98 13.10
C LEU A 82 -30.86 2.71 13.58
N GLU A 83 -31.60 1.62 13.67
CA GLU A 83 -31.04 0.30 13.92
C GLU A 83 -31.49 -0.64 12.81
N SER A 84 -30.57 -1.44 12.27
CA SER A 84 -30.90 -2.52 11.34
C SER A 84 -30.13 -3.78 11.68
N SER A 85 -30.73 -4.92 11.38
CA SER A 85 -30.11 -6.23 11.60
C SER A 85 -30.46 -7.21 10.50
N VAL A 86 -29.55 -8.15 10.27
CA VAL A 86 -29.67 -9.23 9.30
C VAL A 86 -29.43 -10.54 10.03
N ARG A 87 -30.27 -11.53 9.73
CA ARG A 87 -30.09 -12.89 10.21
C ARG A 87 -30.38 -13.89 9.10
N ALA A 88 -29.71 -15.04 9.15
CA ALA A 88 -30.06 -16.15 8.27
C ALA A 88 -31.49 -16.63 8.59
N ALA A 89 -32.29 -16.90 7.57
CA ALA A 89 -33.69 -17.29 7.75
C ALA A 89 -33.85 -18.67 8.42
N ASN A 90 -32.85 -19.55 8.29
CA ASN A 90 -32.80 -20.86 8.94
C ASN A 90 -32.17 -20.85 10.34
N ALA A 91 -31.76 -19.69 10.87
CA ALA A 91 -31.16 -19.62 12.19
C ALA A 91 -32.23 -19.74 13.29
N PRO A 92 -31.92 -20.39 14.45
CA PRO A 92 -32.79 -20.45 15.63
C PRO A 92 -33.34 -19.07 16.01
N ALA A 93 -34.57 -19.00 16.55
CA ALA A 93 -35.27 -17.75 16.89
C ALA A 93 -34.48 -16.79 17.80
N ASP A 94 -33.60 -17.32 18.63
CA ASP A 94 -32.73 -16.63 19.59
C ASP A 94 -31.30 -16.38 19.08
N ALA A 95 -30.94 -16.87 17.88
CA ALA A 95 -29.62 -16.66 17.32
C ALA A 95 -29.31 -15.18 17.12
N ALA A 96 -28.07 -14.79 17.43
CA ALA A 96 -27.56 -13.44 17.20
C ALA A 96 -27.62 -13.07 15.70
N PRO A 97 -27.82 -11.78 15.37
CA PRO A 97 -27.79 -11.32 13.98
C PRO A 97 -26.40 -11.52 13.38
N THR A 98 -26.35 -11.93 12.10
CA THR A 98 -25.09 -12.04 11.36
C THR A 98 -24.49 -10.66 11.07
N SER A 99 -25.34 -9.64 11.01
CA SER A 99 -24.91 -8.25 10.98
C SER A 99 -25.90 -7.36 11.72
N LYS A 100 -25.38 -6.40 12.47
CA LYS A 100 -26.16 -5.33 13.12
C LYS A 100 -25.52 -3.99 12.79
N THR A 101 -26.31 -3.01 12.40
CA THR A 101 -25.86 -1.65 12.14
C THR A 101 -26.69 -0.68 12.96
N VAL A 102 -26.03 0.18 13.73
CA VAL A 102 -26.62 1.31 14.44
C VAL A 102 -26.09 2.59 13.80
N VAL A 103 -26.99 3.53 13.50
CA VAL A 103 -26.63 4.85 12.99
C VAL A 103 -27.06 5.91 13.98
N THR A 104 -26.10 6.74 14.35
CA THR A 104 -26.28 7.93 15.19
C THR A 104 -25.86 9.17 14.41
N PHE A 105 -26.42 10.32 14.80
CA PHE A 105 -26.16 11.60 14.13
C PHE A 105 -25.38 12.53 15.05
N SER A 106 -24.42 13.26 14.48
CA SER A 106 -23.61 14.27 15.17
C SER A 106 -23.34 15.43 14.22
N GLY A 107 -24.07 16.54 14.40
CA GLY A 107 -24.08 17.66 13.46
C GLY A 107 -24.54 17.22 12.07
N ASP A 108 -23.78 17.60 11.03
CA ASP A 108 -24.02 17.22 9.63
C ASP A 108 -23.40 15.87 9.24
N SER A 109 -23.12 15.01 10.22
CA SER A 109 -22.54 13.69 10.01
C SER A 109 -23.39 12.57 10.59
N ALA A 110 -23.45 11.47 9.84
CA ALA A 110 -23.99 10.20 10.30
C ALA A 110 -22.85 9.20 10.58
N VAL A 111 -22.91 8.55 11.74
CA VAL A 111 -21.94 7.54 12.18
C VAL A 111 -22.59 6.17 12.12
N PHE A 112 -22.10 5.33 11.22
CA PHE A 112 -22.53 3.94 11.03
C PHE A 112 -21.62 3.02 11.83
N GLU A 113 -22.13 2.42 12.89
CA GLU A 113 -21.46 1.38 13.65
C GLU A 113 -22.02 0.01 13.23
N THR A 114 -21.19 -0.86 12.65
CA THR A 114 -21.60 -2.16 12.14
C THR A 114 -20.83 -3.30 12.79
N THR A 115 -21.56 -4.20 13.43
CA THR A 115 -21.06 -5.46 13.99
C THR A 115 -21.35 -6.59 13.00
N GLN A 116 -20.37 -7.46 12.72
CA GLN A 116 -20.53 -8.66 11.91
C GLN A 116 -20.20 -9.90 12.74
N GLY A 117 -21.19 -10.75 13.01
CA GLY A 117 -21.04 -11.90 13.91
C GLY A 117 -20.51 -11.48 15.29
N THR A 118 -19.43 -12.11 15.74
CA THR A 118 -18.74 -11.81 17.01
C THR A 118 -17.56 -10.85 16.85
N ASN A 119 -17.33 -10.31 15.64
CA ASN A 119 -16.22 -9.38 15.41
C ASN A 119 -16.45 -8.04 16.11
N PRO A 120 -15.38 -7.32 16.48
CA PRO A 120 -15.50 -5.95 16.98
C PRO A 120 -16.28 -5.04 16.01
N PRO A 121 -17.06 -4.07 16.51
CA PRO A 121 -17.80 -3.14 15.65
C PRO A 121 -16.86 -2.32 14.77
N ARG A 122 -17.24 -2.10 13.51
CA ARG A 122 -16.58 -1.17 12.58
C ARG A 122 -17.38 0.12 12.50
N THR A 123 -16.70 1.25 12.61
CA THR A 123 -17.33 2.57 12.56
C THR A 123 -16.97 3.29 11.26
N ARG A 124 -17.96 3.88 10.59
CA ARG A 124 -17.79 4.73 9.42
C ARG A 124 -18.58 6.02 9.59
N LYS A 125 -17.93 7.17 9.39
CA LYS A 125 -18.56 8.48 9.40
C LYS A 125 -18.77 8.97 7.96
N VAL A 126 -19.97 9.45 7.64
CA VAL A 126 -20.32 10.03 6.33
C VAL A 126 -21.09 11.33 6.50
N PRO A 127 -21.13 12.22 5.50
CA PRO A 127 -22.07 13.34 5.50
C PRO A 127 -23.51 12.83 5.65
N GLY A 128 -24.30 13.45 6.51
CA GLY A 128 -25.65 12.99 6.78
C GLY A 128 -26.31 13.77 7.90
N ARG A 129 -27.46 14.36 7.61
CA ARG A 129 -28.26 15.12 8.58
C ARG A 129 -29.42 14.28 9.12
N PRO A 130 -29.90 14.54 10.34
CA PRO A 130 -30.95 13.75 10.96
C PRO A 130 -32.32 13.90 10.28
N ASP A 131 -32.53 14.87 9.38
CA ASP A 131 -33.76 15.00 8.60
C ASP A 131 -33.84 14.05 7.39
N MET A 132 -32.76 13.34 7.06
CA MET A 132 -32.65 12.49 5.86
C MET A 132 -33.21 11.08 6.10
N VAL A 133 -34.21 10.67 5.32
CA VAL A 133 -34.81 9.32 5.40
C VAL A 133 -33.78 8.26 5.00
N PRO A 134 -33.55 7.16 5.74
CA PRO A 134 -32.50 6.23 5.37
C PRO A 134 -32.85 5.38 4.15
N GLN A 135 -31.83 5.07 3.36
CA GLN A 135 -31.92 4.06 2.31
C GLN A 135 -31.47 2.71 2.87
N VAL A 136 -32.43 1.93 3.35
CA VAL A 136 -32.17 0.61 3.95
C VAL A 136 -32.39 -0.49 2.91
N ALA A 137 -31.36 -1.28 2.62
CA ALA A 137 -31.44 -2.36 1.64
C ALA A 137 -32.54 -3.37 1.99
N ALA A 138 -33.31 -3.78 0.97
CA ALA A 138 -34.46 -4.69 1.04
C ALA A 138 -35.78 -4.11 1.58
N PHE A 139 -35.81 -2.85 1.99
CA PHE A 139 -37.01 -2.17 2.50
C PHE A 139 -37.44 -1.01 1.59
N TYR A 140 -38.75 -0.83 1.44
CA TYR A 140 -39.37 0.21 0.62
C TYR A 140 -40.33 1.11 1.40
N SER A 141 -40.67 0.74 2.63
CA SER A 141 -41.32 1.64 3.60
C SER A 141 -40.61 3.01 3.76
N PRO A 142 -39.26 3.15 3.67
CA PRO A 142 -38.63 4.47 3.65
C PRO A 142 -39.00 5.33 2.42
N TYR A 143 -39.29 4.75 1.25
CA TYR A 143 -39.73 5.53 0.09
C TYR A 143 -41.16 6.02 0.26
N GLU A 144 -42.03 5.26 0.93
CA GLU A 144 -43.34 5.77 1.34
C GLU A 144 -43.20 6.95 2.33
N GLU A 145 -42.23 6.88 3.25
CA GLU A 145 -41.92 7.99 4.16
C GLU A 145 -41.41 9.24 3.41
N VAL A 146 -40.58 9.07 2.37
CA VAL A 146 -40.17 10.17 1.46
C VAL A 146 -41.40 10.81 0.81
N ILE A 147 -42.31 10.00 0.23
CA ILE A 147 -43.55 10.49 -0.38
C ILE A 147 -44.42 11.23 0.64
N ARG A 148 -44.52 10.70 1.86
CA ARG A 148 -45.30 11.28 2.95
C ARG A 148 -44.75 12.67 3.33
N ARG A 149 -43.44 12.79 3.53
CA ARG A 149 -42.76 14.06 3.83
C ARG A 149 -42.92 15.07 2.69
N ALA A 150 -42.72 14.63 1.44
CA ALA A 150 -42.92 15.48 0.27
C ALA A 150 -44.34 16.04 0.16
N ARG A 151 -45.36 15.19 0.41
CA ARG A 151 -46.77 15.60 0.37
C ARG A 151 -47.14 16.54 1.50
N GLN A 152 -46.53 16.40 2.68
CA GLN A 152 -46.72 17.34 3.78
C GLN A 152 -46.16 18.73 3.48
N ALA A 153 -45.10 18.83 2.69
CA ALA A 153 -44.59 20.12 2.22
C ALA A 153 -45.54 20.85 1.26
N GLY A 154 -46.56 20.17 0.70
CA GLY A 154 -47.61 20.80 -0.09
C GLY A 154 -47.18 21.29 -1.49
N VAL A 155 -46.02 20.88 -1.98
CA VAL A 155 -45.46 21.34 -3.27
C VAL A 155 -45.60 20.29 -4.38
N GLU A 156 -45.64 20.76 -5.63
CA GLU A 156 -45.73 19.90 -6.82
C GLU A 156 -44.45 19.09 -7.08
N SER A 157 -43.29 19.62 -6.68
CA SER A 157 -41.99 18.97 -6.83
C SER A 157 -41.07 19.36 -5.67
N VAL A 158 -40.35 18.41 -5.11
CA VAL A 158 -39.35 18.66 -4.05
C VAL A 158 -38.20 17.66 -4.14
N ALA A 159 -36.98 18.17 -3.97
CA ALA A 159 -35.80 17.33 -3.79
C ALA A 159 -35.63 17.00 -2.30
N LEU A 160 -35.66 15.72 -1.98
CA LEU A 160 -35.35 15.19 -0.66
C LEU A 160 -34.03 14.43 -0.73
N ASN A 161 -33.38 14.21 0.41
CA ASN A 161 -32.19 13.38 0.49
C ASN A 161 -32.49 12.11 1.28
N MET A 162 -32.07 10.98 0.72
CA MET A 162 -32.00 9.73 1.46
C MET A 162 -30.58 9.47 1.95
N LEU A 163 -30.43 8.95 3.16
CA LEU A 163 -29.12 8.62 3.72
C LEU A 163 -28.74 7.18 3.38
N GLY A 164 -27.75 7.00 2.52
CA GLY A 164 -27.15 5.70 2.20
C GLY A 164 -25.80 5.49 2.86
N GLY A 165 -25.20 4.32 2.65
CA GLY A 165 -23.86 4.01 3.18
C GLY A 165 -22.74 4.89 2.62
N GLY A 166 -22.94 5.50 1.44
CA GLY A 166 -22.00 6.47 0.85
C GLY A 166 -22.25 7.93 1.25
N GLY A 167 -23.27 8.20 2.08
CA GLY A 167 -23.74 9.56 2.37
C GLY A 167 -25.09 9.88 1.73
N PRO A 168 -25.44 11.17 1.55
CA PRO A 168 -26.74 11.59 1.05
C PRO A 168 -26.91 11.27 -0.44
N SER A 169 -28.10 10.81 -0.82
CA SER A 169 -28.49 10.55 -2.20
C SER A 169 -29.79 11.30 -2.51
N PRO A 170 -29.82 12.17 -3.54
CA PRO A 170 -31.00 12.96 -3.85
C PRO A 170 -32.11 12.08 -4.46
N VAL A 171 -33.34 12.34 -4.02
CA VAL A 171 -34.58 11.78 -4.56
C VAL A 171 -35.54 12.91 -4.85
N VAL A 172 -35.83 13.13 -6.14
CA VAL A 172 -36.78 14.15 -6.57
C VAL A 172 -38.17 13.56 -6.59
N TYR A 173 -39.02 14.04 -5.69
CA TYR A 173 -40.46 13.79 -5.73
C TYR A 173 -41.14 14.74 -6.70
N ARG A 174 -42.06 14.22 -7.51
CA ARG A 174 -42.99 15.01 -8.32
C ARG A 174 -44.41 14.45 -8.22
N ARG A 175 -45.39 15.33 -8.01
CA ARG A 175 -46.80 14.99 -8.15
C ARG A 175 -47.13 14.88 -9.64
N MET A 176 -47.74 13.76 -10.03
CA MET A 176 -48.17 13.51 -11.42
C MET A 176 -49.70 13.59 -11.56
N GLY A 177 -50.43 13.55 -10.45
CA GLY A 177 -51.88 13.63 -10.39
C GLY A 177 -52.40 13.47 -8.97
N ARG A 178 -53.72 13.22 -8.83
CA ARG A 178 -54.37 13.04 -7.52
C ARG A 178 -53.88 11.79 -6.79
N ASP A 179 -53.67 10.70 -7.52
CA ASP A 179 -53.30 9.37 -7.01
C ASP A 179 -51.93 8.90 -7.54
N SER A 180 -51.17 9.77 -8.21
CA SER A 180 -50.00 9.40 -9.00
C SER A 180 -48.80 10.29 -8.69
N VAL A 181 -47.62 9.69 -8.53
CA VAL A 181 -46.37 10.38 -8.17
C VAL A 181 -45.20 9.82 -8.98
N ALA A 182 -44.11 10.58 -9.05
CA ALA A 182 -42.83 10.13 -9.57
C ALA A 182 -41.72 10.37 -8.54
N LEU A 183 -40.80 9.42 -8.43
CA LEU A 183 -39.56 9.53 -7.66
C LEU A 183 -38.38 9.35 -8.62
N THR A 184 -37.53 10.36 -8.78
CA THR A 184 -36.36 10.28 -9.67
C THR A 184 -35.09 10.25 -8.83
N THR A 185 -34.24 9.26 -9.09
CA THR A 185 -32.88 9.17 -8.54
C THR A 185 -31.86 9.15 -9.65
N GLU A 186 -30.65 9.65 -9.40
CA GLU A 186 -29.58 9.67 -10.41
C GLU A 186 -29.17 8.26 -10.85
N GLN A 187 -29.21 7.29 -9.95
CA GLN A 187 -28.70 5.93 -10.19
C GLN A 187 -29.75 4.95 -10.73
N LEU A 188 -31.03 5.13 -10.38
CA LEU A 188 -32.10 4.16 -10.66
C LEU A 188 -33.21 4.74 -11.55
N GLY A 189 -33.04 5.99 -12.01
CA GLY A 189 -33.97 6.69 -12.89
C GLY A 189 -35.28 7.07 -12.23
N THR A 190 -36.32 7.26 -13.05
CA THR A 190 -37.65 7.70 -12.59
C THR A 190 -38.57 6.53 -12.31
N TRP A 191 -39.08 6.46 -11.09
CA TRP A 191 -40.01 5.45 -10.61
C TRP A 191 -41.42 6.05 -10.53
N LYS A 192 -42.42 5.34 -11.06
CA LYS A 192 -43.81 5.80 -11.06
C LYS A 192 -44.58 5.14 -9.93
N GLY A 193 -45.18 5.95 -9.06
CA GLY A 193 -45.92 5.50 -7.88
C GLY A 193 -47.41 5.76 -7.98
N ARG A 194 -48.23 4.87 -7.42
CA ARG A 194 -49.67 5.07 -7.20
C ARG A 194 -49.97 5.13 -5.72
N LEU A 195 -50.92 5.98 -5.34
CA LEU A 195 -51.32 6.21 -3.96
C LEU A 195 -52.80 5.85 -3.74
N ASP A 196 -53.14 5.41 -2.52
CA ASP A 196 -54.53 5.26 -2.10
C ASP A 196 -55.15 6.60 -1.70
N ARG A 197 -56.43 6.58 -1.29
CA ARG A 197 -57.16 7.79 -0.88
C ARG A 197 -56.57 8.46 0.37
N GLN A 198 -55.87 7.69 1.21
CA GLN A 198 -55.15 8.16 2.39
C GLN A 198 -53.74 8.66 2.02
N GLY A 199 -53.33 8.46 0.76
CA GLY A 199 -52.03 8.88 0.24
C GLY A 199 -50.88 7.93 0.56
N ARG A 200 -51.20 6.68 0.91
CA ARG A 200 -50.21 5.61 1.12
C ARG A 200 -49.85 4.97 -0.21
N LEU A 201 -48.62 4.48 -0.34
CA LEU A 201 -48.11 3.87 -1.55
C LEU A 201 -48.81 2.53 -1.81
N VAL A 202 -49.45 2.41 -2.98
CA VAL A 202 -50.10 1.19 -3.45
C VAL A 202 -49.17 0.42 -4.37
N SER A 203 -48.45 1.11 -5.24
CA SER A 203 -47.47 0.50 -6.12
C SER A 203 -46.36 1.48 -6.47
N LEU A 204 -45.16 0.99 -6.75
CA LEU A 204 -44.02 1.74 -7.24
C LEU A 204 -43.29 0.93 -8.32
N ASP A 205 -43.08 1.56 -9.46
CA ASP A 205 -42.58 0.92 -10.68
C ASP A 205 -41.28 1.57 -11.14
N ALA A 206 -40.18 0.83 -11.03
CA ALA A 206 -38.87 1.23 -11.53
C ALA A 206 -38.70 0.77 -12.98
N GLY A 207 -39.22 1.58 -13.92
CA GLY A 207 -39.41 1.20 -15.32
C GLY A 207 -38.17 0.67 -16.07
N MET A 208 -36.94 0.97 -15.63
CA MET A 208 -35.71 0.50 -16.29
C MET A 208 -35.23 -0.88 -15.82
N THR A 209 -35.62 -1.33 -14.62
CA THR A 209 -35.04 -2.54 -13.99
C THR A 209 -36.01 -3.71 -13.88
N ASN A 210 -37.28 -3.56 -14.31
CA ASN A 210 -38.38 -4.49 -14.02
C ASN A 210 -38.62 -4.70 -12.51
N LEU A 211 -38.14 -3.79 -11.67
CA LEU A 211 -38.40 -3.81 -10.24
C LEU A 211 -39.79 -3.21 -9.99
N LYS A 212 -40.67 -4.01 -9.39
CA LYS A 212 -42.04 -3.63 -9.01
C LYS A 212 -42.20 -3.80 -7.50
N ILE A 213 -42.80 -2.81 -6.87
CA ILE A 213 -43.14 -2.83 -5.46
C ILE A 213 -44.64 -2.65 -5.39
N ASP A 214 -45.34 -3.65 -4.84
CA ASP A 214 -46.79 -3.61 -4.71
C ASP A 214 -47.18 -3.79 -3.26
N ARG A 215 -48.16 -3.01 -2.79
CA ARG A 215 -48.72 -3.16 -1.46
C ARG A 215 -49.45 -4.49 -1.37
N LEU A 216 -49.16 -5.26 -0.33
CA LEU A 216 -49.76 -6.56 -0.05
C LEU A 216 -50.67 -6.47 1.19
N ARG A 217 -51.53 -7.49 1.37
CA ARG A 217 -52.14 -7.75 2.68
C ARG A 217 -51.06 -8.17 3.69
N TRP A 218 -51.35 -8.10 4.98
CA TRP A 218 -50.39 -8.44 6.02
C TRP A 218 -49.84 -9.88 5.86
N PRO A 219 -48.53 -10.08 5.62
CA PRO A 219 -47.96 -11.41 5.37
C PRO A 219 -47.48 -12.10 6.66
N ASN A 220 -47.49 -13.43 6.65
CA ASN A 220 -46.76 -14.26 7.60
C ASN A 220 -45.30 -14.40 7.11
N LEU A 221 -44.43 -13.49 7.55
CA LEU A 221 -43.03 -13.45 7.11
C LEU A 221 -42.25 -14.66 7.60
N GLU A 222 -42.56 -15.18 8.78
CA GLU A 222 -41.91 -16.33 9.37
C GLU A 222 -42.09 -17.59 8.51
N ALA A 223 -43.34 -17.87 8.09
CA ALA A 223 -43.64 -18.98 7.20
C ALA A 223 -42.99 -18.82 5.81
N LEU A 224 -42.97 -17.59 5.28
CA LEU A 224 -42.31 -17.29 4.00
C LEU A 224 -40.79 -17.47 4.09
N ALA A 225 -40.18 -17.01 5.18
CA ALA A 225 -38.74 -17.16 5.44
C ALA A 225 -38.35 -18.63 5.50
N GLN A 226 -39.11 -19.46 6.21
CA GLN A 226 -38.85 -20.90 6.28
C GLN A 226 -38.95 -21.55 4.90
N ASN A 227 -40.04 -21.27 4.16
CA ASN A 227 -40.22 -21.84 2.82
C ASN A 227 -39.07 -21.48 1.86
N PHE A 228 -38.64 -20.22 1.88
CA PHE A 228 -37.53 -19.78 1.04
C PHE A 228 -36.18 -20.32 1.52
N ALA A 229 -35.95 -20.43 2.83
CA ALA A 229 -34.76 -21.07 3.38
C ALA A 229 -34.68 -22.56 3.00
N ASP A 230 -35.81 -23.28 3.00
CA ASP A 230 -35.86 -24.68 2.56
C ASP A 230 -35.54 -24.82 1.07
N ARG A 231 -35.95 -23.85 0.24
CA ARG A 231 -35.57 -23.82 -1.19
C ARG A 231 -34.08 -23.58 -1.37
N ASP A 232 -33.51 -22.66 -0.59
CA ASP A 232 -32.07 -22.41 -0.60
C ASP A 232 -31.29 -23.66 -0.18
N ALA A 233 -31.74 -24.37 0.87
CA ALA A 233 -31.14 -25.61 1.33
C ALA A 233 -31.20 -26.74 0.29
N ARG A 234 -32.23 -26.76 -0.57
CA ARG A 234 -32.35 -27.69 -1.71
C ARG A 234 -31.61 -27.23 -2.97
N GLY A 235 -30.87 -26.12 -2.92
CA GLY A 235 -30.15 -25.58 -4.09
C GLY A 235 -31.04 -24.96 -5.17
N VAL A 236 -32.33 -24.79 -4.90
CA VAL A 236 -33.32 -24.15 -5.81
C VAL A 236 -33.70 -22.73 -5.35
N GLY A 237 -32.83 -22.15 -4.51
CA GLY A 237 -32.89 -20.76 -4.07
C GLY A 237 -32.69 -19.77 -5.20
N LEU A 238 -33.00 -18.49 -4.95
CA LEU A 238 -32.86 -17.45 -5.99
C LEU A 238 -31.38 -17.15 -6.31
N GLY A 239 -30.49 -17.26 -5.32
CA GLY A 239 -29.08 -16.95 -5.48
C GLY A 239 -28.80 -15.45 -5.71
N PRO A 240 -27.56 -15.08 -6.07
CA PRO A 240 -27.24 -13.73 -6.50
C PRO A 240 -27.96 -13.35 -7.79
N LEU A 241 -28.42 -12.10 -7.92
CA LEU A 241 -29.17 -11.63 -9.10
C LEU A 241 -28.34 -11.58 -10.39
N SER A 242 -27.02 -11.55 -10.26
CA SER A 242 -26.04 -11.57 -11.35
C SER A 242 -24.84 -12.40 -10.87
N PRO A 243 -24.93 -13.73 -10.89
CA PRO A 243 -23.83 -14.60 -10.47
C PRO A 243 -22.58 -14.33 -11.30
N ARG A 244 -21.41 -14.47 -10.68
CA ARG A 244 -20.14 -14.52 -11.41
C ARG A 244 -19.99 -15.89 -12.06
N ASP A 245 -19.33 -15.91 -13.21
CA ASP A 245 -18.98 -17.13 -13.94
C ASP A 245 -17.67 -16.91 -14.69
N THR A 246 -17.03 -18.00 -15.09
CA THR A 246 -15.74 -17.95 -15.76
C THR A 246 -15.74 -18.83 -17.00
N ALA A 247 -15.41 -18.25 -18.16
CA ALA A 247 -15.03 -19.02 -19.34
C ALA A 247 -13.53 -19.30 -19.28
N ARG A 248 -13.14 -20.58 -19.37
CA ARG A 248 -11.74 -21.00 -19.38
C ARG A 248 -11.51 -21.91 -20.58
N ALA A 249 -10.46 -21.63 -21.34
CA ALA A 249 -10.04 -22.47 -22.45
C ALA A 249 -8.52 -22.51 -22.53
N THR A 250 -7.99 -23.66 -22.92
CA THR A 250 -6.62 -23.75 -23.43
C THR A 250 -6.73 -23.72 -24.95
N VAL A 251 -6.15 -22.71 -25.58
CA VAL A 251 -6.26 -22.46 -27.02
C VAL A 251 -4.85 -22.45 -27.58
N ARG A 252 -4.49 -23.44 -28.42
CA ARG A 252 -3.11 -23.61 -28.91
C ARG A 252 -2.03 -23.57 -27.80
N GLY A 253 -2.36 -24.09 -26.62
CA GLY A 253 -1.47 -24.10 -25.45
C GLY A 253 -1.53 -22.84 -24.58
N ALA A 254 -2.18 -21.76 -25.04
CA ALA A 254 -2.43 -20.57 -24.25
C ALA A 254 -3.63 -20.72 -23.34
N MET A 255 -3.47 -20.38 -22.06
CA MET A 255 -4.59 -20.24 -21.14
C MET A 255 -5.30 -18.91 -21.41
N VAL A 256 -6.58 -18.99 -21.75
CA VAL A 256 -7.47 -17.83 -21.85
C VAL A 256 -8.57 -17.96 -20.80
N LEU A 257 -8.71 -16.93 -19.97
CA LEU A 257 -9.71 -16.87 -18.92
C LEU A 257 -10.51 -15.57 -19.03
N VAL A 258 -11.84 -15.69 -19.01
CA VAL A 258 -12.77 -14.57 -18.93
C VAL A 258 -13.64 -14.71 -17.71
N ASP A 259 -13.52 -13.80 -16.77
CA ASP A 259 -14.31 -13.80 -15.54
C ASP A 259 -15.33 -12.65 -15.60
N TYR A 260 -16.63 -12.98 -15.63
CA TYR A 260 -17.69 -12.01 -15.88
C TYR A 260 -18.95 -12.22 -15.01
N GLY A 261 -19.72 -11.15 -14.81
CA GLY A 261 -21.05 -11.22 -14.19
C GLY A 261 -22.15 -11.58 -15.20
N ARG A 262 -23.09 -12.45 -14.81
CA ARG A 262 -24.16 -13.00 -15.67
C ARG A 262 -25.55 -12.43 -15.35
N PRO A 263 -25.90 -11.20 -15.75
CA PRO A 263 -27.24 -10.69 -15.57
C PRO A 263 -28.28 -11.50 -16.36
N ALA A 264 -29.50 -11.60 -15.80
CA ALA A 264 -30.65 -12.22 -16.45
C ALA A 264 -31.52 -11.18 -17.17
N LYS A 265 -32.13 -11.52 -18.31
CA LYS A 265 -33.01 -10.64 -19.10
C LYS A 265 -34.27 -10.29 -18.31
N ARG A 266 -34.92 -11.27 -17.68
CA ARG A 266 -36.16 -11.12 -16.90
C ARG A 266 -37.27 -10.41 -17.70
N GLY A 267 -37.42 -10.79 -18.96
CA GLY A 267 -38.42 -10.22 -19.86
C GLY A 267 -38.15 -8.79 -20.35
N ARG A 268 -37.02 -8.16 -19.97
CA ARG A 268 -36.65 -6.79 -20.43
C ARG A 268 -36.18 -6.80 -21.88
N ALA A 269 -36.30 -5.64 -22.54
CA ALA A 269 -35.47 -5.33 -23.70
C ALA A 269 -34.06 -5.05 -23.21
N VAL A 270 -33.06 -5.74 -23.77
CA VAL A 270 -31.67 -5.59 -23.32
C VAL A 270 -31.00 -4.41 -24.00
N PHE A 271 -30.73 -4.50 -25.30
CA PHE A 271 -29.99 -3.48 -26.05
C PHE A 271 -30.92 -2.37 -26.54
N GLY A 272 -30.48 -1.12 -26.38
CA GLY A 272 -31.31 0.08 -26.60
C GLY A 272 -32.22 0.46 -25.43
N ALA A 273 -32.19 -0.32 -24.34
CA ALA A 273 -32.91 -0.03 -23.11
C ALA A 273 -31.99 -0.23 -21.89
N LEU A 274 -31.86 -1.46 -21.39
CA LEU A 274 -31.02 -1.76 -20.22
C LEU A 274 -29.53 -1.49 -20.48
N VAL A 275 -29.07 -1.80 -21.68
CA VAL A 275 -27.77 -1.41 -22.21
C VAL A 275 -28.01 -0.37 -23.31
N PRO A 276 -27.80 0.92 -23.04
CA PRO A 276 -28.03 1.97 -24.02
C PRO A 276 -27.13 1.83 -25.25
N TRP A 277 -27.65 2.21 -26.41
CA TRP A 277 -26.84 2.29 -27.63
C TRP A 277 -25.80 3.41 -27.54
N ASN A 278 -24.67 3.20 -28.21
CA ASN A 278 -23.55 4.14 -28.30
C ASN A 278 -22.93 4.50 -26.94
N GLN A 279 -23.11 3.66 -25.92
CA GLN A 279 -22.50 3.81 -24.61
C GLN A 279 -21.62 2.61 -24.28
N VAL A 280 -20.58 2.87 -23.50
CA VAL A 280 -19.67 1.83 -23.03
C VAL A 280 -20.35 1.01 -21.94
N TRP A 281 -20.31 -0.31 -22.09
CA TRP A 281 -20.87 -1.28 -21.17
C TRP A 281 -19.77 -2.25 -20.73
N ARG A 282 -19.76 -2.60 -19.44
CA ARG A 282 -18.79 -3.51 -18.82
C ARG A 282 -18.87 -4.97 -19.26
N MET A 283 -19.65 -5.25 -20.31
CA MET A 283 -19.84 -6.60 -20.85
C MET A 283 -20.24 -7.60 -19.74
N GLY A 284 -21.19 -7.22 -18.87
CA GLY A 284 -21.60 -7.98 -17.70
C GLY A 284 -22.37 -7.15 -16.65
N ALA A 285 -22.32 -7.58 -15.39
CA ALA A 285 -22.91 -6.91 -14.24
C ALA A 285 -21.95 -6.88 -13.04
N ASN A 286 -22.08 -5.88 -12.16
CA ASN A 286 -21.20 -5.64 -11.01
C ASN A 286 -19.78 -5.23 -11.42
N GLU A 287 -18.76 -6.06 -11.15
CA GLU A 287 -17.38 -5.85 -11.60
C GLU A 287 -17.28 -5.82 -13.13
N ALA A 288 -16.27 -5.12 -13.65
CA ALA A 288 -15.91 -5.22 -15.06
C ALA A 288 -15.50 -6.65 -15.42
N THR A 289 -15.79 -7.07 -16.66
CA THR A 289 -15.37 -8.39 -17.14
C THR A 289 -13.85 -8.44 -17.26
N HIS A 290 -13.20 -9.37 -16.58
CA HIS A 290 -11.75 -9.56 -16.67
C HIS A 290 -11.39 -10.53 -17.78
N PHE A 291 -10.30 -10.23 -18.48
CA PHE A 291 -9.70 -11.08 -19.50
C PHE A 291 -8.23 -11.30 -19.19
N LEU A 292 -7.83 -12.56 -19.09
CA LEU A 292 -6.45 -12.96 -18.84
C LEU A 292 -6.01 -13.92 -19.95
N ALA A 293 -4.86 -13.61 -20.55
CA ALA A 293 -4.15 -14.50 -21.46
C ALA A 293 -2.68 -14.58 -21.04
N ASP A 294 -2.10 -15.78 -21.04
CA ASP A 294 -0.67 -16.00 -20.74
C ASP A 294 0.22 -15.99 -22.00
N HIS A 295 -0.38 -15.80 -23.18
CA HIS A 295 0.31 -15.58 -24.44
C HIS A 295 -0.16 -14.26 -25.06
N ASP A 296 0.67 -13.69 -25.93
CA ASP A 296 0.21 -12.60 -26.77
C ASP A 296 -0.89 -13.12 -27.71
N VAL A 297 -2.02 -12.42 -27.74
CA VAL A 297 -3.15 -12.74 -28.61
C VAL A 297 -3.33 -11.66 -29.65
N VAL A 298 -3.64 -12.03 -30.89
CA VAL A 298 -3.99 -11.07 -31.93
C VAL A 298 -5.50 -11.04 -32.05
N ILE A 299 -6.12 -9.92 -31.70
CA ILE A 299 -7.58 -9.73 -31.79
C ILE A 299 -7.85 -8.67 -32.86
N GLY A 300 -8.54 -9.05 -33.92
CA GLY A 300 -8.60 -8.23 -35.15
C GLY A 300 -7.19 -8.03 -35.73
N SER A 301 -6.75 -6.78 -35.88
CA SER A 301 -5.38 -6.42 -36.31
C SER A 301 -4.43 -6.10 -35.15
N THR A 302 -4.92 -6.14 -33.90
CA THR A 302 -4.16 -5.66 -32.74
C THR A 302 -3.52 -6.83 -32.00
N THR A 303 -2.21 -6.77 -31.76
CA THR A 303 -1.54 -7.69 -30.82
C THR A 303 -1.76 -7.18 -29.40
N VAL A 304 -2.50 -7.92 -28.60
CA VAL A 304 -2.68 -7.72 -27.15
C VAL A 304 -1.63 -8.57 -26.43
N PRO A 305 -0.68 -7.96 -25.71
CA PRO A 305 0.32 -8.70 -24.96
C PRO A 305 -0.29 -9.59 -23.88
N ALA A 306 0.38 -10.68 -23.52
CA ALA A 306 0.02 -11.50 -22.36
C ALA A 306 -0.17 -10.62 -21.10
N GLY A 307 -1.21 -10.90 -20.31
CA GLY A 307 -1.52 -10.16 -19.10
C GLY A 307 -3.01 -10.10 -18.78
N LEU A 308 -3.33 -9.41 -17.68
CA LEU A 308 -4.69 -9.16 -17.21
C LEU A 308 -5.23 -7.81 -17.70
N TYR A 309 -6.41 -7.85 -18.30
CA TYR A 309 -7.14 -6.70 -18.82
C TYR A 309 -8.59 -6.73 -18.34
N THR A 310 -9.32 -5.64 -18.58
CA THR A 310 -10.79 -5.68 -18.58
C THR A 310 -11.34 -5.56 -19.98
N LEU A 311 -12.47 -6.23 -20.23
CA LEU A 311 -13.23 -6.16 -21.46
C LEU A 311 -14.48 -5.31 -21.25
N TRP A 312 -14.64 -4.36 -22.16
CA TRP A 312 -15.84 -3.53 -22.28
C TRP A 312 -16.36 -3.65 -23.71
N THR A 313 -17.61 -3.28 -23.92
CA THR A 313 -18.19 -3.21 -25.26
C THR A 313 -18.88 -1.88 -25.45
N MET A 314 -18.98 -1.44 -26.71
CA MET A 314 -19.80 -0.30 -27.11
C MET A 314 -20.80 -0.80 -28.15
N PRO A 315 -22.01 -1.21 -27.72
CA PRO A 315 -23.08 -1.62 -28.62
C PRO A 315 -23.57 -0.43 -29.45
N SER A 316 -23.81 -0.62 -30.74
CA SER A 316 -24.50 0.34 -31.61
C SER A 316 -25.47 -0.40 -32.55
N PRO A 317 -26.54 0.26 -33.03
CA PRO A 317 -27.44 -0.32 -34.02
C PRO A 317 -26.74 -0.78 -35.31
N THR A 318 -25.60 -0.19 -35.67
CA THR A 318 -24.89 -0.47 -36.93
C THR A 318 -23.63 -1.31 -36.76
N GLY A 319 -23.28 -1.69 -35.53
CA GLY A 319 -22.07 -2.48 -35.26
C GLY A 319 -21.64 -2.42 -33.80
N TRP A 320 -20.85 -3.39 -33.36
CA TRP A 320 -20.36 -3.45 -31.99
C TRP A 320 -18.84 -3.33 -31.94
N LYS A 321 -18.33 -2.68 -30.89
CA LYS A 321 -16.90 -2.66 -30.60
C LYS A 321 -16.60 -3.38 -29.29
N LEU A 322 -15.61 -4.26 -29.31
CA LEU A 322 -14.89 -4.72 -28.12
C LEU A 322 -13.86 -3.66 -27.75
N ILE A 323 -13.72 -3.40 -26.46
CA ILE A 323 -12.73 -2.50 -25.90
C ILE A 323 -11.90 -3.31 -24.91
N VAL A 324 -10.59 -3.42 -25.18
CA VAL A 324 -9.63 -3.99 -24.24
C VAL A 324 -9.05 -2.83 -23.44
N ASN A 325 -9.21 -2.85 -22.12
CA ASN A 325 -8.81 -1.76 -21.24
C ASN A 325 -7.73 -2.24 -20.24
N LYS A 326 -6.70 -1.42 -20.05
CA LYS A 326 -5.52 -1.72 -19.22
C LYS A 326 -5.79 -1.64 -17.72
N ARG A 327 -6.83 -0.92 -17.30
CA ARG A 327 -7.20 -0.78 -15.89
C ARG A 327 -8.02 -2.00 -15.47
N THR A 328 -7.80 -2.48 -14.25
CA THR A 328 -8.46 -3.66 -13.68
C THR A 328 -9.08 -3.32 -12.32
N GLY A 329 -10.05 -4.14 -11.88
CA GLY A 329 -10.71 -3.99 -10.57
C GLY A 329 -11.85 -2.96 -10.52
N GLN A 330 -12.27 -2.42 -11.66
CA GLN A 330 -13.36 -1.45 -11.74
C GLN A 330 -14.71 -2.07 -11.40
N TRP A 331 -15.58 -1.29 -10.75
CA TRP A 331 -16.95 -1.67 -10.40
C TRP A 331 -17.97 -0.81 -11.14
N GLY A 332 -19.05 -1.43 -11.60
CA GLY A 332 -20.23 -0.72 -12.13
C GLY A 332 -19.96 0.01 -13.44
N THR A 333 -19.92 1.33 -13.41
CA THR A 333 -19.71 2.21 -14.58
C THR A 333 -18.44 3.04 -14.47
N ASP A 334 -17.51 2.67 -13.57
CA ASP A 334 -16.18 3.29 -13.43
C ASP A 334 -15.30 2.90 -14.63
N TYR A 335 -15.58 3.53 -15.77
CA TYR A 335 -14.85 3.36 -17.02
C TYR A 335 -14.11 4.65 -17.36
N ASP A 336 -12.83 4.52 -17.70
CA ASP A 336 -12.00 5.61 -18.20
C ASP A 336 -11.32 5.18 -19.51
N GLY A 337 -11.66 5.90 -20.59
CA GLY A 337 -11.16 5.64 -21.93
C GLY A 337 -9.67 5.93 -22.10
N ALA A 338 -9.03 6.68 -21.20
CA ALA A 338 -7.57 6.91 -21.23
C ALA A 338 -6.77 5.61 -21.07
N TYR A 339 -7.41 4.55 -20.54
CA TYR A 339 -6.80 3.24 -20.36
C TYR A 339 -7.15 2.24 -21.47
N ASP A 340 -7.88 2.64 -22.50
CA ASP A 340 -8.15 1.78 -23.65
C ASP A 340 -6.83 1.38 -24.32
N PHE A 341 -6.62 0.08 -24.46
CA PHE A 341 -5.54 -0.50 -25.24
C PHE A 341 -5.94 -0.62 -26.71
N ALA A 342 -7.16 -1.09 -26.95
CA ALA A 342 -7.67 -1.32 -28.30
C ALA A 342 -9.19 -1.21 -28.36
N ARG A 343 -9.71 -0.78 -29.51
CA ARG A 343 -11.13 -0.86 -29.87
C ARG A 343 -11.26 -1.66 -31.16
N ILE A 344 -11.97 -2.77 -31.11
CA ILE A 344 -11.95 -3.80 -32.15
C ILE A 344 -13.38 -4.08 -32.58
N ASP A 345 -13.63 -4.10 -33.89
CA ASP A 345 -14.95 -4.41 -34.42
C ASP A 345 -15.33 -5.87 -34.12
N MET A 346 -16.55 -6.07 -33.65
CA MET A 346 -17.12 -7.39 -33.38
C MET A 346 -18.10 -7.76 -34.48
N GLN A 347 -18.18 -9.06 -34.74
CA GLN A 347 -19.24 -9.63 -35.56
C GLN A 347 -20.52 -9.76 -34.72
N THR A 348 -21.67 -9.49 -35.33
CA THR A 348 -22.98 -9.46 -34.65
C THR A 348 -23.96 -10.37 -35.38
N TRP A 349 -24.79 -11.08 -34.63
CA TRP A 349 -25.86 -11.92 -35.15
C TRP A 349 -27.12 -11.78 -34.31
N GLU A 350 -28.26 -11.83 -34.98
CA GLU A 350 -29.56 -12.00 -34.35
C GLU A 350 -29.84 -13.50 -34.17
N LEU A 351 -30.24 -13.89 -32.97
CA LEU A 351 -30.58 -15.27 -32.61
C LEU A 351 -32.08 -15.50 -32.79
N SER A 352 -32.46 -16.73 -33.14
CA SER A 352 -33.87 -17.12 -33.27
C SER A 352 -34.57 -17.34 -31.93
N GLN A 353 -33.81 -17.49 -30.84
CA GLN A 353 -34.32 -17.69 -29.48
C GLN A 353 -33.55 -16.82 -28.49
N PRO A 354 -34.23 -16.22 -27.49
CA PRO A 354 -33.58 -15.33 -26.55
C PRO A 354 -32.71 -16.10 -25.55
N VAL A 355 -31.50 -15.60 -25.32
CA VAL A 355 -30.60 -16.06 -24.27
C VAL A 355 -30.95 -15.37 -22.96
N GLU A 356 -31.52 -16.11 -22.00
CA GLU A 356 -32.02 -15.52 -20.75
C GLU A 356 -30.91 -14.96 -19.86
N ARG A 357 -29.77 -15.65 -19.72
CA ARG A 357 -28.63 -15.20 -18.91
C ARG A 357 -27.46 -14.87 -19.80
N PHE A 358 -26.90 -13.67 -19.63
CA PHE A 358 -25.68 -13.28 -20.33
C PHE A 358 -24.60 -14.35 -20.15
N THR A 359 -24.00 -14.75 -21.26
CA THR A 359 -23.05 -15.86 -21.30
C THR A 359 -21.90 -15.48 -22.21
N ILE A 360 -20.67 -15.72 -21.75
CA ILE A 360 -19.44 -15.62 -22.53
C ILE A 360 -18.83 -17.01 -22.67
N ARG A 361 -18.31 -17.32 -23.85
CA ARG A 361 -17.56 -18.54 -24.16
C ARG A 361 -16.28 -18.21 -24.90
N VAL A 362 -15.28 -19.04 -24.71
CA VAL A 362 -14.05 -19.06 -25.50
C VAL A 362 -14.00 -20.42 -26.19
N GLU A 363 -14.02 -20.42 -27.52
CA GLU A 363 -14.04 -21.63 -28.33
C GLU A 363 -12.78 -21.68 -29.20
N GLU A 364 -12.04 -22.80 -29.18
CA GLU A 364 -10.86 -22.97 -30.02
C GLU A 364 -11.25 -23.07 -31.51
N GLN A 365 -10.53 -22.37 -32.37
CA GLN A 365 -10.74 -22.32 -33.81
C GLN A 365 -9.44 -21.98 -34.55
N GLY A 366 -8.99 -22.86 -35.44
CA GLY A 366 -7.79 -22.63 -36.24
C GLY A 366 -6.55 -22.40 -35.36
N ASP A 367 -5.77 -21.36 -35.64
CA ASP A 367 -4.56 -20.98 -34.88
C ASP A 367 -4.86 -20.08 -33.65
N GLY A 368 -6.11 -20.06 -33.21
CA GLY A 368 -6.51 -19.45 -31.96
C GLY A 368 -7.92 -19.82 -31.58
N GLY A 369 -8.76 -18.83 -31.29
CA GLY A 369 -10.12 -19.07 -30.83
C GLY A 369 -11.06 -17.93 -31.13
N VAL A 370 -12.30 -18.05 -30.66
CA VAL A 370 -13.33 -17.04 -30.78
C VAL A 370 -13.90 -16.76 -29.39
N LEU A 371 -13.86 -15.49 -29.00
CA LEU A 371 -14.59 -14.98 -27.85
C LEU A 371 -16.02 -14.67 -28.28
N LYS A 372 -16.99 -15.44 -27.77
CA LYS A 372 -18.41 -15.27 -28.06
C LYS A 372 -19.13 -14.79 -26.82
N SER A 373 -20.06 -13.85 -26.99
CA SER A 373 -20.97 -13.45 -25.93
C SER A 373 -22.40 -13.35 -26.46
N ALA A 374 -23.37 -13.75 -25.65
CA ALA A 374 -24.78 -13.73 -26.04
C ALA A 374 -25.68 -13.28 -24.89
N TRP A 375 -26.66 -12.44 -25.21
CA TRP A 375 -27.76 -12.05 -24.32
C TRP A 375 -28.98 -11.68 -25.15
N ASP A 376 -30.18 -12.04 -24.69
CA ASP A 376 -31.41 -11.80 -25.45
C ASP A 376 -31.28 -12.41 -26.87
N LEU A 377 -31.78 -11.75 -27.90
CA LEU A 377 -31.65 -12.15 -29.28
C LEU A 377 -30.32 -11.73 -29.92
N THR A 378 -29.32 -11.27 -29.16
CA THR A 378 -28.05 -10.80 -29.75
C THR A 378 -26.89 -11.71 -29.35
N GLN A 379 -26.14 -12.15 -30.35
CA GLN A 379 -24.80 -12.74 -30.18
C GLN A 379 -23.77 -11.82 -30.82
N VAL A 380 -22.64 -11.64 -30.14
CA VAL A 380 -21.46 -11.00 -30.70
C VAL A 380 -20.23 -11.86 -30.52
N SER A 381 -19.28 -11.75 -31.44
CA SER A 381 -18.01 -12.43 -31.29
C SER A 381 -16.85 -11.68 -31.91
N VAL A 382 -15.66 -12.03 -31.43
CA VAL A 382 -14.40 -11.61 -32.04
C VAL A 382 -13.44 -12.81 -32.10
N PRO A 383 -12.88 -13.12 -33.28
CA PRO A 383 -11.82 -14.13 -33.38
C PRO A 383 -10.50 -13.56 -32.85
N PHE A 384 -9.65 -14.45 -32.37
CA PHE A 384 -8.28 -14.14 -32.02
C PHE A 384 -7.33 -15.27 -32.42
N THR A 385 -6.07 -14.95 -32.68
CA THR A 385 -4.99 -15.94 -32.84
C THR A 385 -4.02 -15.87 -31.67
N VAL A 386 -3.34 -16.98 -31.39
CA VAL A 386 -2.36 -17.08 -30.31
C VAL A 386 -0.96 -17.02 -30.91
N LYS A 387 -0.09 -16.14 -30.41
CA LYS A 387 1.32 -16.15 -30.78
C LYS A 387 2.10 -17.18 -29.95
N PRO A 388 3.10 -17.86 -30.54
CA PRO A 388 4.02 -18.70 -29.76
C PRO A 388 4.76 -17.88 -28.71
N LEU A 389 5.03 -18.47 -27.53
CA LEU A 389 5.84 -17.81 -26.51
C LEU A 389 7.27 -17.56 -27.00
N THR A 390 7.78 -16.38 -26.67
CA THR A 390 9.22 -16.11 -26.64
C THR A 390 9.90 -16.90 -25.51
N ALA A 391 11.23 -16.96 -25.49
CA ALA A 391 11.96 -17.63 -24.41
C ALA A 391 11.75 -16.89 -23.07
N GLU A 392 11.73 -15.58 -23.13
CA GLU A 392 11.45 -14.65 -22.05
C GLU A 392 10.07 -14.94 -21.42
N GLN A 393 9.02 -14.97 -22.25
CA GLN A 393 7.65 -15.21 -21.77
C GLN A 393 7.51 -16.62 -21.16
N ARG A 394 8.22 -17.64 -21.70
CA ARG A 394 8.24 -18.98 -21.08
C ARG A 394 8.76 -18.94 -19.65
N ILE A 395 9.89 -18.28 -19.41
CA ILE A 395 10.51 -18.19 -18.07
C ILE A 395 9.55 -17.50 -17.08
N VAL A 396 8.97 -16.36 -17.48
CA VAL A 396 8.03 -15.61 -16.62
C VAL A 396 6.75 -16.42 -16.37
N ASN A 397 6.21 -17.09 -17.39
CA ASN A 397 5.00 -17.92 -17.26
C ASN A 397 5.24 -19.15 -16.38
N ASP A 398 6.39 -19.81 -16.50
CA ASP A 398 6.76 -20.94 -15.64
C ASP A 398 6.86 -20.50 -14.18
N ALA A 399 7.47 -19.34 -13.93
CA ALA A 399 7.52 -18.72 -12.61
C ALA A 399 6.14 -18.39 -12.04
N ALA A 400 5.29 -17.76 -12.84
CA ALA A 400 3.92 -17.47 -12.45
C ALA A 400 3.15 -18.74 -12.11
N LYS A 401 3.24 -19.77 -12.97
CA LYS A 401 2.59 -21.07 -12.77
C LYS A 401 3.08 -21.76 -11.49
N ALA A 402 4.39 -21.77 -11.23
CA ALA A 402 4.96 -22.37 -10.04
C ALA A 402 4.48 -21.68 -8.75
N MET A 403 4.25 -20.36 -8.80
CA MET A 403 3.70 -19.58 -7.70
C MET A 403 2.19 -19.70 -7.49
N GLY A 404 1.43 -20.32 -8.40
CA GLY A 404 -0.04 -20.41 -8.30
C GLY A 404 -0.82 -19.91 -9.53
N GLY A 405 -0.11 -19.43 -10.55
CA GLY A 405 -0.67 -18.94 -11.81
C GLY A 405 -1.01 -17.45 -11.79
N TRP A 406 -1.19 -16.90 -13.00
CA TRP A 406 -1.45 -15.47 -13.20
C TRP A 406 -2.69 -14.94 -12.50
N VAL A 407 -3.75 -15.75 -12.37
CA VAL A 407 -4.97 -15.37 -11.64
C VAL A 407 -4.65 -15.07 -10.17
N ALA A 408 -3.91 -15.96 -9.49
CA ALA A 408 -3.54 -15.77 -8.09
C ALA A 408 -2.63 -14.55 -7.91
N ILE A 409 -1.67 -14.36 -8.81
CA ILE A 409 -0.72 -13.23 -8.79
C ILE A 409 -1.44 -11.88 -8.97
N HIS A 410 -2.32 -11.75 -9.96
CA HIS A 410 -3.02 -10.49 -10.19
C HIS A 410 -4.14 -10.22 -9.17
N ASN A 411 -4.72 -11.26 -8.58
CA ASN A 411 -5.71 -11.13 -7.51
C ASN A 411 -5.07 -10.97 -6.12
N ALA A 412 -3.74 -10.99 -6.01
CA ALA A 412 -3.04 -10.71 -4.76
C ALA A 412 -3.10 -9.20 -4.47
N ASN A 413 -4.12 -8.80 -3.71
CA ASN A 413 -4.35 -7.42 -3.30
C ASN A 413 -3.52 -7.08 -2.08
N THR A 414 -3.44 -7.99 -1.11
CA THR A 414 -2.66 -7.78 0.11
C THR A 414 -1.69 -8.92 0.35
N LEU A 415 -0.50 -8.60 0.87
CA LEU A 415 0.51 -9.57 1.27
C LEU A 415 0.95 -9.29 2.70
N LEU A 416 1.10 -10.33 3.50
CA LEU A 416 1.58 -10.27 4.87
C LEU A 416 2.76 -11.22 5.04
N PHE A 417 3.87 -10.68 5.54
CA PHE A 417 5.03 -11.43 6.03
C PHE A 417 5.19 -11.10 7.51
N GLU A 418 5.13 -12.10 8.38
CA GLU A 418 4.97 -11.89 9.82
C GLU A 418 5.87 -12.82 10.65
N GLY A 419 6.29 -12.32 11.82
CA GLY A 419 7.17 -13.04 12.73
C GLY A 419 8.57 -13.28 12.15
N GLY A 420 9.04 -12.36 11.29
CA GLY A 420 10.36 -12.44 10.69
C GLY A 420 11.48 -12.31 11.70
N LYS A 421 12.50 -13.17 11.58
CA LYS A 421 13.71 -13.15 12.41
C LYS A 421 14.94 -13.36 11.56
N GLY A 422 16.09 -12.84 11.99
CA GLY A 422 17.36 -13.04 11.31
C GLY A 422 18.31 -11.88 11.57
N ARG A 423 19.00 -11.39 10.55
CA ARG A 423 20.05 -10.37 10.69
C ARG A 423 19.86 -9.24 9.68
N GLN A 424 20.19 -8.02 10.08
CA GLN A 424 20.27 -6.86 9.20
C GLN A 424 21.66 -6.24 9.34
N TYR A 425 22.32 -5.97 8.23
CA TYR A 425 23.72 -5.57 8.21
C TYR A 425 23.89 -4.07 7.92
N SER A 426 24.91 -3.46 8.51
CA SER A 426 25.20 -2.02 8.39
C SER A 426 26.20 -1.78 7.25
N LEU A 427 25.70 -1.65 6.02
CA LEU A 427 26.54 -1.46 4.83
C LEU A 427 27.57 -0.33 5.01
N GLY A 428 28.84 -0.64 4.82
CA GLY A 428 29.93 0.34 4.87
C GLY A 428 30.41 0.70 6.27
N GLN A 429 30.07 -0.08 7.30
CA GLN A 429 30.49 0.12 8.71
C GLN A 429 31.47 -0.97 9.19
N ASN A 430 32.04 -1.74 8.27
CA ASN A 430 32.95 -2.85 8.54
C ASN A 430 34.19 -2.38 9.30
N VAL A 431 34.83 -3.27 10.09
CA VAL A 431 36.04 -2.89 10.83
C VAL A 431 37.24 -2.68 9.88
N ALA A 432 37.24 -3.35 8.73
CA ALA A 432 38.18 -3.13 7.64
C ALA A 432 37.42 -3.09 6.30
N PRO A 433 37.95 -2.46 5.23
CA PRO A 433 37.20 -2.29 3.98
C PRO A 433 36.65 -3.59 3.36
N ALA A 434 37.32 -4.72 3.60
CA ALA A 434 36.92 -6.04 3.11
C ALA A 434 36.42 -7.00 4.21
N ALA A 435 36.31 -6.55 5.47
CA ALA A 435 35.84 -7.39 6.57
C ALA A 435 34.32 -7.62 6.49
N GLU A 436 33.78 -8.50 7.33
CA GLU A 436 32.33 -8.69 7.44
C GLU A 436 31.60 -7.45 7.97
N LEU A 437 30.33 -7.31 7.62
CA LEU A 437 29.49 -6.20 8.05
C LEU A 437 29.03 -6.37 9.50
N PRO A 438 28.99 -5.29 10.30
CA PRO A 438 28.34 -5.32 11.61
C PRO A 438 26.85 -5.59 11.45
N ALA A 439 26.32 -6.50 12.27
CA ALA A 439 24.94 -6.97 12.16
C ALA A 439 24.09 -6.59 13.36
N PHE A 440 22.84 -6.24 13.10
CA PHE A 440 21.77 -6.24 14.06
C PHE A 440 21.07 -7.60 14.03
N GLU A 441 20.83 -8.18 15.20
CA GLU A 441 19.91 -9.31 15.36
C GLU A 441 18.48 -8.80 15.28
N VAL A 442 17.70 -9.34 14.35
CA VAL A 442 16.30 -8.98 14.10
C VAL A 442 15.42 -9.97 14.84
N SER A 443 14.73 -9.49 15.88
CA SER A 443 13.83 -10.30 16.70
C SER A 443 12.39 -10.29 16.21
N ASN A 444 12.01 -9.23 15.48
CA ASN A 444 10.74 -9.13 14.77
C ASN A 444 10.88 -8.31 13.49
N TYR A 445 10.38 -8.86 12.40
CA TYR A 445 10.18 -8.18 11.13
C TYR A 445 8.79 -8.51 10.61
N ARG A 446 7.98 -7.49 10.39
CA ARG A 446 6.64 -7.61 9.83
C ARG A 446 6.49 -6.69 8.63
N ALA A 447 6.19 -7.24 7.46
CA ALA A 447 5.87 -6.48 6.26
C ALA A 447 4.41 -6.70 5.86
N ALA A 448 3.66 -5.61 5.75
CA ALA A 448 2.29 -5.56 5.29
C ALA A 448 2.23 -4.75 3.99
N VAL A 449 1.59 -5.28 2.95
CA VAL A 449 1.61 -4.70 1.60
C VAL A 449 0.19 -4.66 1.04
N ASP A 450 -0.18 -3.52 0.44
CA ASP A 450 -1.34 -3.33 -0.44
C ASP A 450 -0.79 -3.11 -1.85
N VAL A 451 -0.86 -4.15 -2.67
CA VAL A 451 -0.18 -4.20 -3.96
C VAL A 451 -0.80 -3.23 -4.96
N PRO A 452 -2.13 -3.20 -5.17
CA PRO A 452 -2.75 -2.28 -6.13
C PRO A 452 -2.54 -0.80 -5.79
N ALA A 453 -2.52 -0.45 -4.50
CA ALA A 453 -2.35 0.93 -4.07
C ALA A 453 -0.88 1.36 -3.90
N GLY A 454 0.09 0.46 -4.15
CA GLY A 454 1.51 0.77 -3.99
C GLY A 454 1.87 1.13 -2.55
N ARG A 455 1.26 0.48 -1.57
CA ARG A 455 1.47 0.78 -0.14
C ARG A 455 2.17 -0.36 0.54
N TRP A 456 3.06 -0.03 1.45
CA TRP A 456 3.58 -0.99 2.41
C TRP A 456 3.94 -0.35 3.72
N ARG A 457 3.97 -1.19 4.75
CA ARG A 457 4.46 -0.87 6.08
C ARG A 457 5.35 -2.00 6.56
N VAL A 458 6.55 -1.64 7.03
CA VAL A 458 7.49 -2.56 7.65
C VAL A 458 7.73 -2.11 9.09
N ASP A 459 7.42 -3.00 10.02
CA ASP A 459 7.73 -2.85 11.45
C ASP A 459 8.96 -3.71 11.77
N VAL A 460 10.00 -3.11 12.32
CA VAL A 460 11.28 -3.80 12.66
C VAL A 460 11.59 -3.63 14.14
N GLU A 461 11.96 -4.74 14.78
CA GLU A 461 12.64 -4.77 16.08
C GLU A 461 13.99 -5.46 15.91
N ARG A 462 15.06 -4.74 16.24
CA ARG A 462 16.43 -5.22 16.06
C ARG A 462 17.35 -4.76 17.19
N THR A 463 18.37 -5.55 17.52
CA THR A 463 19.35 -5.25 18.55
C THR A 463 20.76 -5.34 17.95
N PRO A 464 21.63 -4.34 18.15
CA PRO A 464 23.01 -4.42 17.67
C PRO A 464 23.74 -5.63 18.28
N ALA A 465 24.43 -6.41 17.45
CA ALA A 465 25.34 -7.48 17.88
C ALA A 465 26.81 -7.09 17.69
N PHE A 466 27.10 -5.80 17.84
CA PHE A 466 28.43 -5.20 17.74
C PHE A 466 28.55 -4.05 18.76
N PRO A 467 29.76 -3.65 19.17
CA PRO A 467 29.96 -2.50 20.05
C PRO A 467 29.44 -1.22 19.40
N THR A 468 28.55 -0.49 20.08
CA THR A 468 27.96 0.76 19.58
C THR A 468 27.57 1.67 20.74
N GLY A 469 27.43 2.98 20.47
CA GLY A 469 26.96 3.95 21.47
C GLY A 469 25.51 3.77 21.91
N ASN A 470 24.72 3.00 21.18
CA ASN A 470 23.34 2.63 21.54
C ASN A 470 23.12 1.11 21.43
N PRO A 471 23.42 0.33 22.49
CA PRO A 471 23.24 -1.12 22.49
C PRO A 471 21.78 -1.57 22.71
N SER A 472 20.86 -0.63 22.96
CA SER A 472 19.47 -0.95 23.23
C SER A 472 18.75 -1.47 21.99
N THR A 473 17.72 -2.29 22.22
CA THR A 473 16.82 -2.74 21.16
C THR A 473 16.14 -1.54 20.50
N GLN A 474 16.23 -1.49 19.18
CA GLN A 474 15.68 -0.45 18.32
C GLN A 474 14.36 -0.94 17.74
N ARG A 475 13.34 -0.06 17.76
CA ARG A 475 12.03 -0.29 17.17
C ARG A 475 11.70 0.86 16.25
N PHE A 476 11.32 0.57 15.02
CA PHE A 476 10.89 1.61 14.09
C PHE A 476 9.95 1.02 13.04
N THR A 477 9.11 1.91 12.50
CA THR A 477 8.23 1.58 11.39
C THR A 477 8.55 2.49 10.22
N ASN A 478 8.74 1.89 9.05
CA ASN A 478 8.83 2.58 7.78
C ASN A 478 7.59 2.26 6.95
N ALA A 479 7.07 3.24 6.23
CA ALA A 479 5.93 3.04 5.36
C ALA A 479 6.01 3.90 4.10
N VAL A 480 5.22 3.49 3.10
CA VAL A 480 4.90 4.26 1.90
C VAL A 480 3.42 4.08 1.56
N ASP A 481 2.78 5.15 1.10
CA ASP A 481 1.45 5.20 0.50
C ASP A 481 1.57 5.88 -0.87
N GLY A 482 1.81 5.08 -1.92
CA GLY A 482 2.09 5.59 -3.25
C GLY A 482 3.37 6.44 -3.28
N GLU A 483 3.21 7.76 -3.45
CA GLU A 483 4.31 8.74 -3.49
C GLU A 483 4.60 9.35 -2.11
N VAL A 484 3.90 8.93 -1.05
CA VAL A 484 4.06 9.48 0.31
C VAL A 484 4.77 8.46 1.19
N ALA A 485 6.04 8.68 1.50
CA ALA A 485 6.74 7.92 2.54
C ALA A 485 6.63 8.60 3.91
N PHE A 486 6.59 7.80 4.97
CA PHE A 486 6.58 8.28 6.35
C PHE A 486 7.21 7.28 7.32
N ASN A 487 7.60 7.79 8.48
CA ASN A 487 8.19 7.02 9.56
C ASN A 487 7.30 7.13 10.80
N ILE A 488 7.15 6.05 11.56
CA ILE A 488 6.53 6.07 12.89
C ILE A 488 7.62 5.82 13.92
N GLN A 489 7.81 6.78 14.80
CA GLN A 489 8.78 6.73 15.87
C GLN A 489 8.28 5.85 17.03
N PRO A 490 9.17 5.36 17.92
CA PRO A 490 8.77 4.56 19.09
C PRO A 490 7.72 5.21 19.99
N ASN A 491 7.70 6.55 20.06
CA ASN A 491 6.73 7.32 20.84
C ASN A 491 5.37 7.47 20.14
N GLY A 492 5.23 6.98 18.90
CA GLY A 492 4.02 7.06 18.09
C GLY A 492 3.99 8.26 17.12
N ASP A 493 4.97 9.16 17.18
CA ASP A 493 5.00 10.32 16.29
C ASP A 493 5.22 9.89 14.83
N ILE A 494 4.49 10.53 13.92
CA ILE A 494 4.52 10.22 12.49
C ILE A 494 5.15 11.40 11.75
N ALA A 495 6.20 11.13 10.97
CA ALA A 495 6.89 12.14 10.19
C ALA A 495 6.89 11.77 8.71
N ARG A 496 6.46 12.70 7.85
CA ARG A 496 6.62 12.57 6.39
C ARG A 496 8.11 12.51 6.05
N ALA A 497 8.48 11.59 5.17
CA ALA A 497 9.82 11.49 4.63
C ALA A 497 9.98 12.34 3.35
N SER A 498 11.22 12.65 2.98
CA SER A 498 11.52 13.40 1.75
C SER A 498 11.06 12.66 0.49
N GLU A 499 10.89 13.39 -0.60
CA GLU A 499 10.48 12.85 -1.91
C GLU A 499 11.40 11.72 -2.41
N GLN A 500 12.72 11.88 -2.27
CA GLN A 500 13.68 10.85 -2.66
C GLN A 500 13.45 9.54 -1.90
N VAL A 501 13.23 9.62 -0.58
CA VAL A 501 12.92 8.46 0.26
C VAL A 501 11.61 7.80 -0.16
N ALA A 502 10.62 8.56 -0.62
CA ALA A 502 9.38 8.00 -1.15
C ALA A 502 9.61 7.21 -2.43
N GLN A 503 10.39 7.75 -3.37
CA GLN A 503 10.75 7.07 -4.62
C GLN A 503 11.54 5.77 -4.35
N ASP A 504 12.56 5.84 -3.48
CA ASP A 504 13.37 4.68 -3.11
C ASP A 504 12.50 3.58 -2.47
N ARG A 505 11.59 3.97 -1.57
CA ARG A 505 10.67 3.04 -0.88
C ARG A 505 9.61 2.46 -1.81
N ALA A 506 9.09 3.23 -2.75
CA ALA A 506 8.18 2.71 -3.77
C ALA A 506 8.89 1.61 -4.58
N ALA A 507 10.16 1.83 -4.95
CA ALA A 507 10.96 0.85 -5.69
C ALA A 507 11.22 -0.45 -4.89
N VAL A 508 11.29 -0.40 -3.55
CA VAL A 508 11.47 -1.60 -2.70
C VAL A 508 10.36 -2.63 -2.90
N MET A 509 9.15 -2.24 -3.34
CA MET A 509 8.09 -3.22 -3.61
C MET A 509 8.47 -4.23 -4.70
N TYR A 510 9.31 -3.84 -5.66
CA TYR A 510 9.76 -4.74 -6.72
C TYR A 510 10.67 -5.87 -6.20
N ASN A 511 11.15 -5.78 -4.96
CA ASN A 511 11.83 -6.89 -4.28
C ASN A 511 10.88 -8.06 -3.92
N ILE A 512 9.58 -7.93 -4.16
CA ILE A 512 8.59 -8.97 -3.90
C ILE A 512 8.30 -9.73 -5.21
N PRO A 513 8.41 -11.07 -5.26
CA PRO A 513 8.20 -11.84 -6.49
C PRO A 513 6.86 -11.59 -7.18
N VAL A 514 5.78 -11.41 -6.41
CA VAL A 514 4.45 -11.07 -6.92
C VAL A 514 4.48 -9.75 -7.69
N VAL A 515 5.16 -8.73 -7.15
CA VAL A 515 5.23 -7.39 -7.77
C VAL A 515 6.11 -7.44 -9.01
N ALA A 516 7.26 -8.13 -8.96
CA ALA A 516 8.14 -8.30 -10.12
C ALA A 516 7.43 -9.04 -11.27
N LEU A 517 6.67 -10.11 -10.99
CA LEU A 517 5.90 -10.83 -12.01
C LEU A 517 4.76 -9.97 -12.57
N ARG A 518 4.07 -9.18 -11.74
CA ARG A 518 3.08 -8.21 -12.22
C ARG A 518 3.70 -7.14 -13.11
N ALA A 519 4.94 -6.74 -12.85
CA ALA A 519 5.67 -5.82 -13.71
C ALA A 519 5.98 -6.45 -15.08
N ALA A 520 6.27 -7.76 -15.13
CA ALA A 520 6.58 -8.49 -16.36
C ALA A 520 5.39 -8.62 -17.33
N THR A 521 4.15 -8.59 -16.82
CA THR A 521 2.91 -8.64 -17.62
C THR A 521 2.11 -7.33 -17.59
N GLY A 522 2.73 -6.27 -17.08
CA GLY A 522 2.13 -4.94 -17.11
C GLY A 522 1.99 -4.44 -18.56
N PRO A 523 0.89 -3.76 -18.93
CA PRO A 523 0.75 -3.20 -20.26
C PRO A 523 1.92 -2.26 -20.61
N GLY A 524 2.66 -2.59 -21.66
CA GLY A 524 3.85 -1.84 -22.10
C GLY A 524 5.18 -2.34 -21.52
N ALA A 525 5.17 -3.39 -20.69
CA ALA A 525 6.39 -4.04 -20.23
C ALA A 525 7.14 -4.69 -21.40
N ARG A 526 8.47 -4.75 -21.28
CA ARG A 526 9.36 -5.42 -22.24
C ARG A 526 10.19 -6.46 -21.53
N LEU A 527 10.27 -7.64 -22.13
CA LEU A 527 11.12 -8.72 -21.66
C LEU A 527 12.28 -8.90 -22.62
N SER A 528 13.48 -9.18 -22.10
CA SER A 528 14.68 -9.38 -22.91
C SER A 528 15.77 -10.14 -22.17
N GLY A 529 16.88 -10.43 -22.86
CA GLY A 529 18.14 -10.77 -22.22
C GLY A 529 18.13 -12.11 -21.49
N VAL A 530 17.49 -13.13 -22.07
CA VAL A 530 17.50 -14.48 -21.49
C VAL A 530 18.92 -15.00 -21.36
N GLN A 531 19.28 -15.43 -20.16
CA GLN A 531 20.59 -16.01 -19.85
C GLN A 531 20.41 -17.21 -18.93
N LYS A 532 21.28 -18.21 -19.07
CA LYS A 532 21.35 -19.34 -18.13
C LYS A 532 22.56 -19.15 -17.22
N VAL A 533 22.32 -19.08 -15.91
CA VAL A 533 23.36 -18.84 -14.90
C VAL A 533 23.31 -19.96 -13.86
N GLY A 534 24.20 -20.94 -14.02
CA GLY A 534 24.14 -22.18 -13.26
C GLY A 534 22.85 -22.96 -13.57
N GLU A 535 22.08 -23.29 -12.53
CA GLU A 535 20.79 -23.99 -12.65
C GLU A 535 19.59 -23.04 -12.79
N ARG A 536 19.82 -21.74 -13.02
CA ARG A 536 18.77 -20.72 -13.09
C ARG A 536 18.67 -20.12 -14.48
N ASP A 537 17.45 -19.80 -14.88
CA ASP A 537 17.14 -19.02 -16.07
C ASP A 537 16.88 -17.56 -15.64
N GLU A 538 17.60 -16.60 -16.21
CA GLU A 538 17.46 -15.17 -15.93
C GLU A 538 16.78 -14.45 -17.09
N VAL A 539 15.92 -13.48 -16.79
CA VAL A 539 15.25 -12.61 -17.77
C VAL A 539 15.20 -11.17 -17.27
N MET A 540 15.46 -10.22 -18.17
CA MET A 540 15.31 -8.78 -17.90
C MET A 540 13.85 -8.36 -18.12
N ILE A 541 13.34 -7.56 -17.18
CA ILE A 541 12.02 -6.95 -17.21
C ILE A 541 12.22 -5.43 -17.18
N GLU A 542 11.71 -4.74 -18.20
CA GLU A 542 11.54 -3.29 -18.18
C GLU A 542 10.05 -3.01 -18.05
N SER A 543 9.65 -2.41 -16.92
CA SER A 543 8.25 -2.06 -16.66
C SER A 543 7.84 -0.77 -17.40
N ARG A 544 6.54 -0.47 -17.38
CA ARG A 544 5.98 0.74 -18.02
C ARG A 544 6.55 2.05 -17.44
N ASP A 545 6.80 2.08 -16.14
CA ASP A 545 7.40 3.20 -15.40
C ASP A 545 8.93 3.27 -15.57
N GLY A 546 9.52 2.40 -16.39
CA GLY A 546 10.95 2.40 -16.69
C GLY A 546 11.82 1.68 -15.66
N MET A 547 11.21 1.01 -14.67
CA MET A 547 11.95 0.19 -13.71
C MET A 547 12.56 -1.03 -14.43
N LYS A 548 13.86 -1.21 -14.26
CA LYS A 548 14.62 -2.33 -14.81
C LYS A 548 14.87 -3.35 -13.71
N LEU A 549 14.37 -4.56 -13.93
CA LEU A 549 14.50 -5.69 -13.04
C LEU A 549 15.14 -6.85 -13.77
N LYS A 550 15.86 -7.70 -13.05
CA LYS A 550 16.22 -9.03 -13.51
C LYS A 550 15.55 -10.05 -12.63
N LEU A 551 14.78 -10.96 -13.22
CA LEU A 551 14.17 -12.09 -12.55
C LEU A 551 15.03 -13.33 -12.83
N ALA A 552 15.54 -13.97 -11.78
CA ALA A 552 16.14 -15.29 -11.88
C ALA A 552 15.12 -16.34 -11.42
N VAL A 553 14.93 -17.38 -12.22
CA VAL A 553 13.99 -18.49 -11.97
C VAL A 553 14.77 -19.77 -11.81
N ASP A 554 14.45 -20.53 -10.77
CA ASP A 554 15.06 -21.83 -10.50
C ASP A 554 14.68 -22.87 -11.57
N GLY A 555 15.66 -23.54 -12.16
CA GLY A 555 15.44 -24.45 -13.29
C GLY A 555 14.67 -25.73 -12.94
N MET A 556 14.65 -26.13 -11.66
CA MET A 556 13.95 -27.34 -11.20
C MET A 556 12.55 -27.04 -10.69
N THR A 557 12.45 -26.16 -9.69
CA THR A 557 11.20 -25.80 -9.02
C THR A 557 10.36 -24.83 -9.84
N ARG A 558 10.98 -24.14 -10.81
CA ARG A 558 10.41 -23.04 -11.57
C ARG A 558 9.97 -21.85 -10.72
N LEU A 559 10.29 -21.80 -9.43
CA LEU A 559 9.97 -20.66 -8.57
C LEU A 559 11.01 -19.54 -8.77
N PRO A 560 10.63 -18.26 -8.56
CA PRO A 560 11.60 -17.17 -8.51
C PRO A 560 12.71 -17.46 -7.48
N ALA A 561 13.97 -17.44 -7.93
CA ALA A 561 15.13 -17.58 -7.07
C ALA A 561 15.60 -16.22 -6.56
N SER A 562 15.57 -15.19 -7.41
CA SER A 562 15.87 -13.82 -7.01
C SER A 562 15.27 -12.77 -7.94
N VAL A 563 15.17 -11.54 -7.42
CA VAL A 563 14.94 -10.32 -8.21
C VAL A 563 16.10 -9.36 -7.96
N THR A 564 16.68 -8.85 -9.03
CA THR A 564 17.71 -7.79 -8.99
C THR A 564 17.14 -6.49 -9.53
N ARG A 565 17.43 -5.39 -8.86
CA ARG A 565 17.23 -4.02 -9.36
C ARG A 565 18.55 -3.25 -9.29
N TRP A 566 18.62 -2.09 -9.92
CA TRP A 566 19.78 -1.22 -9.85
C TRP A 566 19.42 0.12 -9.21
N GLU A 567 20.31 0.64 -8.39
CA GLU A 567 20.17 1.96 -7.77
C GLU A 567 21.52 2.68 -7.67
N SER A 568 21.48 3.96 -7.33
CA SER A 568 22.70 4.70 -7.01
C SER A 568 23.04 4.57 -5.54
N ASN A 569 24.34 4.45 -5.26
CA ASN A 569 24.92 4.54 -3.93
C ASN A 569 26.05 5.57 -3.95
N THR A 570 26.12 6.41 -2.91
CA THR A 570 27.10 7.50 -2.84
C THR A 570 28.55 7.01 -2.91
N VAL A 571 28.87 5.85 -2.34
CA VAL A 571 30.25 5.31 -2.29
C VAL A 571 30.47 4.25 -3.36
N LEU A 572 29.47 3.38 -3.55
CA LEU A 572 29.57 2.21 -4.43
C LEU A 572 29.12 2.48 -5.87
N GLY A 573 28.64 3.68 -6.19
CA GLY A 573 28.17 4.06 -7.52
C GLY A 573 26.89 3.34 -7.91
N ASP A 574 26.77 2.95 -9.17
CA ASP A 574 25.65 2.16 -9.66
C ASP A 574 25.76 0.72 -9.09
N VAL A 575 24.83 0.34 -8.21
CA VAL A 575 24.85 -0.95 -7.52
C VAL A 575 23.65 -1.83 -7.88
N ALA A 576 23.90 -3.13 -7.95
CA ALA A 576 22.86 -4.13 -7.99
C ALA A 576 22.33 -4.39 -6.56
N VAL A 577 21.02 -4.33 -6.38
CA VAL A 577 20.32 -4.76 -5.18
C VAL A 577 19.55 -6.03 -5.49
N GLU A 578 19.95 -7.13 -4.86
CA GLU A 578 19.39 -8.45 -5.11
C GLU A 578 18.55 -8.90 -3.92
N SER A 579 17.37 -9.43 -4.18
CA SER A 579 16.53 -10.12 -3.20
C SER A 579 16.39 -11.57 -3.59
N TRP A 580 16.91 -12.46 -2.76
CA TRP A 580 16.91 -13.91 -2.94
C TRP A 580 15.82 -14.55 -2.09
N PHE A 581 15.20 -15.61 -2.62
CA PHE A 581 14.01 -16.21 -2.05
C PHE A 581 14.16 -17.73 -1.86
N ASP A 582 13.71 -18.22 -0.71
CA ASP A 582 13.66 -19.65 -0.40
C ASP A 582 12.47 -19.96 0.54
N GLY A 583 12.23 -21.24 0.83
CA GLY A 583 11.24 -21.68 1.80
C GLY A 583 9.80 -21.39 1.36
N TRP A 584 9.48 -21.68 0.09
CA TRP A 584 8.17 -21.38 -0.48
C TRP A 584 7.04 -22.15 0.18
N GLN A 585 6.01 -21.43 0.65
CA GLN A 585 4.84 -21.99 1.31
C GLN A 585 3.54 -21.48 0.67
N ASP A 586 2.46 -22.24 0.84
CA ASP A 586 1.12 -21.78 0.50
C ASP A 586 0.73 -20.62 1.43
N ALA A 587 0.38 -19.48 0.83
CA ALA A 587 -0.01 -18.25 1.52
C ALA A 587 -1.54 -18.05 1.53
N GLY A 588 -2.31 -19.03 1.07
CA GLY A 588 -3.74 -18.91 0.81
C GLY A 588 -4.04 -18.32 -0.58
N ALA A 589 -5.33 -18.33 -0.95
CA ALA A 589 -5.83 -17.86 -2.25
C ALA A 589 -5.17 -18.53 -3.48
N GLY A 590 -4.57 -19.72 -3.31
CA GLY A 590 -3.87 -20.45 -4.36
C GLY A 590 -2.49 -19.88 -4.71
N LEU A 591 -1.93 -18.98 -3.88
CA LEU A 591 -0.64 -18.34 -4.11
C LEU A 591 0.43 -18.91 -3.18
N LYS A 592 1.63 -19.15 -3.69
CA LYS A 592 2.84 -19.42 -2.89
C LYS A 592 3.65 -18.16 -2.67
N LEU A 593 4.19 -17.99 -1.47
CA LEU A 593 5.12 -16.91 -1.10
C LEU A 593 6.38 -17.48 -0.44
N PRO A 594 7.54 -16.82 -0.55
CA PRO A 594 8.76 -17.26 0.11
C PRO A 594 8.74 -16.93 1.60
N THR A 595 9.23 -17.85 2.43
CA THR A 595 9.41 -17.62 3.87
C THR A 595 10.83 -17.19 4.23
N ARG A 596 11.78 -17.22 3.30
CA ARG A 596 13.13 -16.71 3.49
C ARG A 596 13.44 -15.64 2.47
N TRP A 597 14.07 -14.56 2.94
CA TRP A 597 14.56 -13.45 2.13
C TRP A 597 16.00 -13.13 2.51
N THR A 598 16.88 -13.13 1.53
CA THR A 598 18.25 -12.62 1.67
C THR A 598 18.45 -11.45 0.70
N GLY A 599 18.70 -10.26 1.24
CA GLY A 599 19.03 -9.07 0.47
C GLY A 599 20.54 -8.91 0.33
N LYS A 600 21.00 -8.52 -0.86
CA LYS A 600 22.38 -8.11 -1.13
C LYS A 600 22.42 -6.75 -1.80
N THR A 601 23.48 -6.01 -1.54
CA THR A 601 23.80 -4.75 -2.20
C THR A 601 25.25 -4.83 -2.65
N ASP A 602 25.46 -4.84 -3.96
CA ASP A 602 26.72 -5.26 -4.56
C ASP A 602 27.12 -6.66 -4.01
N GLN A 603 28.38 -6.88 -3.66
CA GLN A 603 28.85 -8.11 -3.03
C GLN A 603 28.37 -8.36 -1.59
N TRP A 604 27.73 -7.38 -0.95
CA TRP A 604 27.47 -7.41 0.49
C TRP A 604 26.07 -7.90 0.83
N THR A 605 25.96 -8.88 1.74
CA THR A 605 24.66 -9.23 2.34
C THR A 605 24.17 -8.10 3.23
N SER A 606 23.00 -7.53 2.91
CA SER A 606 22.41 -6.41 3.63
C SER A 606 21.33 -6.86 4.62
N VAL A 607 20.68 -8.00 4.38
CA VAL A 607 19.60 -8.51 5.24
C VAL A 607 19.35 -9.99 5.02
N GLU A 608 18.98 -10.71 6.07
CA GLU A 608 18.58 -12.12 6.07
C GLU A 608 17.39 -12.27 7.02
N ILE A 609 16.21 -12.62 6.51
CA ILE A 609 14.99 -12.78 7.30
C ILE A 609 14.32 -14.10 6.96
N THR A 610 13.94 -14.85 8.00
CA THR A 610 13.03 -15.99 7.92
C THR A 610 11.71 -15.61 8.58
N TYR A 611 10.63 -15.61 7.81
CA TYR A 611 9.27 -15.35 8.24
C TYR A 611 8.63 -16.59 8.86
N ALA A 612 7.97 -16.43 10.00
CA ALA A 612 7.18 -17.50 10.61
C ALA A 612 5.86 -17.73 9.85
N LYS A 613 5.34 -16.69 9.19
CA LYS A 613 4.07 -16.74 8.47
C LYS A 613 4.09 -15.85 7.24
N VAL A 614 3.51 -16.37 6.17
CA VAL A 614 3.19 -15.64 4.94
C VAL A 614 1.71 -15.81 4.62
N ALA A 615 1.06 -14.76 4.14
CA ALA A 615 -0.35 -14.80 3.74
C ALA A 615 -0.66 -13.82 2.61
N ALA A 616 -1.58 -14.21 1.73
CA ALA A 616 -2.13 -13.39 0.67
C ALA A 616 -3.62 -13.11 0.90
N ASN A 617 -4.10 -11.94 0.46
CA ASN A 617 -5.50 -11.51 0.56
C ASN A 617 -6.08 -11.58 1.98
N THR A 618 -5.21 -11.34 2.96
CA THR A 618 -5.58 -11.26 4.37
C THR A 618 -5.73 -9.81 4.82
N ASN A 619 -6.31 -9.61 6.00
CA ASN A 619 -6.35 -8.28 6.60
C ASN A 619 -4.94 -7.84 7.01
N VAL A 620 -4.46 -6.75 6.42
CA VAL A 620 -3.14 -6.17 6.71
C VAL A 620 -3.20 -4.91 7.58
N GLY A 621 -4.40 -4.48 7.96
CA GLY A 621 -4.64 -3.19 8.63
C GLY A 621 -4.77 -2.04 7.63
N ASP A 622 -4.93 -0.82 8.16
CA ASP A 622 -4.89 0.39 7.33
C ASP A 622 -3.44 0.79 7.08
N LEU A 623 -3.06 0.86 5.80
CA LEU A 623 -1.72 1.22 5.35
C LEU A 623 -1.66 2.65 4.79
N GLN A 624 -2.78 3.38 4.78
CA GLN A 624 -2.81 4.74 4.29
C GLN A 624 -1.99 5.67 5.16
N ALA A 625 -1.33 6.64 4.51
CA ALA A 625 -0.75 7.75 5.22
C ALA A 625 -1.86 8.54 5.94
N PRO A 626 -1.65 8.92 7.22
CA PRO A 626 -2.52 9.87 7.91
C PRO A 626 -2.76 11.13 7.06
N LYS A 627 -3.95 11.73 7.20
CA LYS A 627 -4.36 12.86 6.35
C LYS A 627 -3.38 14.03 6.44
N ASP A 628 -2.98 14.39 7.66
CA ASP A 628 -1.99 15.42 7.97
C ASP A 628 -0.62 15.13 7.34
N VAL A 629 -0.17 13.88 7.36
CA VAL A 629 1.09 13.46 6.72
C VAL A 629 1.01 13.57 5.20
N ARG A 630 -0.11 13.16 4.59
CA ARG A 630 -0.32 13.23 3.13
C ARG A 630 -0.43 14.66 2.62
N GLU A 631 -1.01 15.56 3.41
CA GLU A 631 -1.20 16.98 3.07
C GLU A 631 0.00 17.85 3.42
N ALA A 632 0.89 17.43 4.33
CA ALA A 632 2.10 18.16 4.69
C ALA A 632 3.12 18.16 3.54
N ASP A 633 3.81 19.27 3.28
CA ASP A 633 4.88 19.28 2.28
C ASP A 633 5.99 18.27 2.61
N PRO A 634 6.54 17.54 1.61
CA PRO A 634 7.70 16.69 1.85
C PRO A 634 8.86 17.54 2.36
N PRO A 635 9.62 17.07 3.37
CA PRO A 635 10.83 17.77 3.81
C PRO A 635 11.74 18.04 2.62
N ALA A 636 12.10 19.31 2.44
CA ALA A 636 13.03 19.70 1.39
C ALA A 636 14.37 18.98 1.59
N PRO A 637 15.09 18.63 0.50
CA PRO A 637 16.45 18.13 0.61
C PRO A 637 17.27 19.11 1.47
N PRO A 638 18.03 18.62 2.47
CA PRO A 638 18.78 19.50 3.35
C PRO A 638 19.77 20.31 2.52
N THR A 639 19.61 21.65 2.54
CA THR A 639 20.59 22.54 1.94
C THR A 639 21.89 22.39 2.71
N PRO A 640 23.03 22.13 2.04
CA PRO A 640 24.29 21.97 2.76
C PRO A 640 24.65 23.30 3.42
N ASN A 641 24.54 23.35 4.75
CA ASN A 641 24.99 24.48 5.54
C ASN A 641 26.42 24.23 6.04
N VAL A 642 27.22 25.29 6.06
CA VAL A 642 28.58 25.26 6.63
C VAL A 642 28.72 26.43 7.58
N THR A 643 28.56 26.15 8.87
CA THR A 643 28.86 27.11 9.93
C THR A 643 30.35 27.04 10.26
N VAL A 644 30.92 28.17 10.63
CA VAL A 644 32.37 28.30 10.86
C VAL A 644 32.62 28.69 12.31
N GLU A 645 33.39 27.88 13.03
CA GLU A 645 33.97 28.23 14.33
C GLU A 645 35.49 28.16 14.22
N GLU A 646 36.20 29.25 14.52
CA GLU A 646 37.67 29.23 14.54
C GLU A 646 38.16 28.65 15.88
N ALA A 647 38.54 27.37 15.86
CA ALA A 647 39.03 26.68 17.06
C ALA A 647 40.38 27.23 17.52
N ALA A 648 41.26 27.60 16.59
CA ALA A 648 42.51 28.31 16.85
C ALA A 648 42.91 29.10 15.60
N PRO A 649 43.82 30.08 15.67
CA PRO A 649 44.23 30.86 14.50
C PRO A 649 44.58 29.99 13.28
N GLY A 650 43.76 30.07 12.24
CA GLY A 650 43.90 29.29 11.01
C GLY A 650 43.50 27.81 11.11
N ILE A 651 42.70 27.43 12.12
CA ILE A 651 42.05 26.12 12.28
C ILE A 651 40.56 26.36 12.47
N TRP A 652 39.74 25.99 11.49
CA TRP A 652 38.29 26.18 11.55
C TRP A 652 37.56 24.86 11.59
N TYR A 653 36.63 24.77 12.53
CA TYR A 653 35.62 23.74 12.59
C TYR A 653 34.45 24.14 11.68
N LEU A 654 34.27 23.39 10.61
CA LEU A 654 33.27 23.61 9.56
C LEU A 654 32.06 22.71 9.82
N ALA A 655 31.26 23.09 10.80
CA ALA A 655 30.09 22.33 11.21
C ALA A 655 28.94 22.44 10.20
N GLY A 656 28.00 21.49 10.26
CA GLY A 656 26.90 21.33 9.32
C GLY A 656 26.41 19.89 9.29
N GLN A 657 25.09 19.70 9.18
CA GLN A 657 24.43 18.39 9.27
C GLN A 657 24.96 17.54 10.46
N SER A 658 25.08 16.21 10.30
CA SER A 658 25.62 15.32 11.34
C SER A 658 27.14 15.17 11.34
N HIS A 659 27.82 15.49 10.22
CA HIS A 659 29.26 15.30 10.06
C HIS A 659 29.97 16.61 9.74
N HIS A 660 30.99 16.92 10.52
CA HIS A 660 31.76 18.16 10.45
C HIS A 660 33.07 17.94 9.70
N SER A 661 33.68 19.03 9.23
CA SER A 661 35.02 19.00 8.65
C SER A 661 35.90 20.03 9.35
N ILE A 662 37.22 19.92 9.23
CA ILE A 662 38.16 20.87 9.84
C ILE A 662 39.08 21.42 8.76
N LEU A 663 39.12 22.75 8.62
CA LEU A 663 40.02 23.43 7.71
C LEU A 663 41.28 23.86 8.43
N VAL A 664 42.43 23.57 7.84
CA VAL A 664 43.75 23.86 8.38
C VAL A 664 44.53 24.75 7.40
N GLU A 665 44.96 25.92 7.85
CA GLU A 665 45.70 26.89 7.04
C GLU A 665 47.21 26.72 7.18
N PHE A 666 47.89 26.31 6.11
CA PHE A 666 49.35 26.44 6.01
C PHE A 666 49.72 27.81 5.39
N SER A 667 51.00 28.18 5.42
CA SER A 667 51.55 29.41 4.85
C SER A 667 51.29 29.53 3.34
N ASP A 668 51.33 28.42 2.59
CA ASP A 668 51.17 28.41 1.12
C ASP A 668 49.92 27.65 0.62
N HIS A 669 49.18 26.96 1.49
CA HIS A 669 48.03 26.14 1.09
C HIS A 669 47.04 25.90 2.23
N LEU A 670 45.92 25.24 1.92
CA LEU A 670 44.95 24.72 2.87
C LEU A 670 44.91 23.19 2.83
N LEU A 671 44.55 22.58 3.96
CA LEU A 671 44.26 21.17 4.11
C LEU A 671 42.90 21.01 4.78
N LEU A 672 42.05 20.14 4.22
CA LEU A 672 40.78 19.77 4.82
C LEU A 672 40.93 18.46 5.58
N ILE A 673 40.29 18.33 6.73
CA ILE A 673 40.10 17.06 7.43
C ILE A 673 38.63 16.71 7.31
N GLU A 674 38.37 15.50 6.82
CA GLU A 674 37.08 14.88 6.58
C GLU A 674 36.31 15.40 5.35
N ALA A 675 35.80 14.46 4.55
CA ALA A 675 34.96 14.69 3.37
C ALA A 675 33.71 13.79 3.45
N PRO A 676 32.77 14.14 4.34
CA PRO A 676 31.77 13.19 4.79
C PRO A 676 30.51 13.21 3.91
N GLN A 677 29.66 12.22 4.15
CA GLN A 677 28.29 12.05 3.68
C GLN A 677 28.11 11.90 2.17
N ASN A 678 28.37 12.95 1.39
CA ASN A 678 28.11 13.02 -0.04
C ASN A 678 28.76 14.24 -0.71
N ASP A 679 28.68 14.28 -2.03
CA ASP A 679 29.16 15.38 -2.87
C ASP A 679 28.60 16.75 -2.48
N MET A 680 27.29 16.87 -2.24
CA MET A 680 26.69 18.17 -1.90
C MET A 680 27.29 18.76 -0.63
N ARG A 681 27.44 17.94 0.42
CA ARG A 681 28.07 18.36 1.68
C ARG A 681 29.53 18.75 1.46
N THR A 682 30.29 17.88 0.79
CA THR A 682 31.74 18.06 0.64
C THR A 682 32.08 19.25 -0.25
N LEU A 683 31.36 19.46 -1.36
CA LEU A 683 31.55 20.62 -2.22
C LEU A 683 31.22 21.93 -1.49
N ALA A 684 30.18 21.96 -0.66
CA ALA A 684 29.87 23.13 0.16
C ALA A 684 30.98 23.44 1.17
N VAL A 685 31.56 22.41 1.80
CA VAL A 685 32.72 22.55 2.70
C VAL A 685 33.94 23.09 1.95
N ILE A 686 34.24 22.53 0.76
CA ILE A 686 35.35 22.98 -0.09
C ILE A 686 35.16 24.43 -0.52
N GLN A 687 33.93 24.81 -0.91
CA GLN A 687 33.59 26.18 -1.26
C GLN A 687 33.82 27.11 -0.06
N LYS A 688 33.30 26.76 1.13
CA LYS A 688 33.51 27.55 2.34
C LYS A 688 35.00 27.69 2.69
N ALA A 689 35.79 26.65 2.48
CA ALA A 689 37.23 26.71 2.70
C ALA A 689 37.94 27.69 1.76
N LYS A 690 37.56 27.71 0.47
CA LYS A 690 38.06 28.68 -0.52
C LYS A 690 37.63 30.10 -0.16
N GLU A 691 36.42 30.30 0.34
CA GLU A 691 35.93 31.62 0.79
C GLU A 691 36.71 32.15 2.01
N LEU A 692 37.03 31.30 2.98
CA LEU A 692 37.78 31.69 4.18
C LEU A 692 39.22 32.14 3.86
N ARG A 693 39.82 31.57 2.81
CA ARG A 693 41.20 31.84 2.38
C ARG A 693 41.35 31.80 0.85
N PRO A 694 40.84 32.83 0.13
CA PRO A 694 40.76 32.81 -1.34
C PRO A 694 42.13 32.80 -2.03
N ASN A 695 43.17 33.31 -1.36
CA ASN A 695 44.52 33.40 -1.91
C ASN A 695 45.35 32.13 -1.69
N LYS A 696 44.80 31.08 -1.06
CA LYS A 696 45.52 29.84 -0.76
C LYS A 696 44.83 28.65 -1.42
N PRO A 697 45.55 27.83 -2.21
CA PRO A 697 44.97 26.64 -2.81
C PRO A 697 44.65 25.60 -1.73
N LEU A 698 43.47 24.99 -1.81
CA LEU A 698 43.17 23.75 -1.08
C LEU A 698 43.86 22.59 -1.81
N LYS A 699 44.83 21.95 -1.14
CA LYS A 699 45.69 20.91 -1.77
C LYS A 699 45.41 19.49 -1.28
N TYR A 700 44.93 19.35 -0.05
CA TYR A 700 44.83 18.06 0.63
C TYR A 700 43.47 17.87 1.29
N VAL A 701 43.02 16.63 1.36
CA VAL A 701 41.94 16.19 2.22
C VAL A 701 42.43 14.99 3.04
N VAL A 702 42.17 14.96 4.34
CA VAL A 702 42.40 13.78 5.18
C VAL A 702 41.08 13.01 5.26
N ALA A 703 41.07 11.77 4.78
CA ALA A 703 39.96 10.84 5.02
C ALA A 703 40.23 10.13 6.35
N SER A 704 39.38 10.33 7.36
CA SER A 704 39.62 9.77 8.69
C SER A 704 39.65 8.25 8.67
N HIS A 705 38.75 7.62 7.91
CA HIS A 705 38.68 6.18 7.68
C HIS A 705 37.76 5.83 6.50
N HIS A 706 37.49 4.53 6.31
CA HIS A 706 36.79 3.99 5.15
C HIS A 706 35.27 3.88 5.28
N HIS A 707 34.69 4.19 6.45
CA HIS A 707 33.24 4.06 6.61
C HIS A 707 32.50 4.99 5.64
N PHE A 708 31.33 4.54 5.16
CA PHE A 708 30.66 5.19 4.03
C PHE A 708 30.22 6.62 4.32
N ASP A 709 29.87 6.91 5.56
CA ASP A 709 29.51 8.23 6.07
C ASP A 709 30.69 9.20 6.17
N HIS A 710 31.94 8.70 6.13
CA HIS A 710 33.20 9.48 6.08
C HIS A 710 33.91 9.41 4.72
N SER A 711 33.46 8.54 3.83
CA SER A 711 34.02 8.37 2.49
C SER A 711 33.10 8.83 1.37
N GLY A 712 31.84 9.14 1.66
CA GLY A 712 30.84 9.58 0.69
C GLY A 712 31.20 10.85 -0.09
N GLY A 713 32.11 11.69 0.42
CA GLY A 713 32.58 12.90 -0.25
C GLY A 713 33.91 12.76 -1.00
N ILE A 714 34.54 11.59 -0.99
CA ILE A 714 35.90 11.43 -1.53
C ILE A 714 35.94 11.68 -3.04
N ARG A 715 34.89 11.29 -3.77
CA ARG A 715 34.81 11.53 -5.22
C ARG A 715 34.72 13.03 -5.52
N ALA A 716 33.90 13.81 -4.79
CA ALA A 716 33.93 15.28 -4.87
C ALA A 716 35.33 15.85 -4.59
N ALA A 717 36.03 15.40 -3.56
CA ALA A 717 37.38 15.88 -3.25
C ALA A 717 38.39 15.58 -4.38
N VAL A 718 38.31 14.39 -4.99
CA VAL A 718 39.16 14.03 -6.14
C VAL A 718 38.82 14.88 -7.37
N SER A 719 37.53 15.17 -7.61
CA SER A 719 37.11 16.04 -8.72
C SER A 719 37.73 17.46 -8.63
N GLU A 720 37.95 17.93 -7.40
CA GLU A 720 38.61 19.20 -7.09
C GLU A 720 40.14 19.11 -7.15
N GLY A 721 40.70 17.93 -7.45
CA GLY A 721 42.14 17.68 -7.56
C GLY A 721 42.86 17.58 -6.22
N LEU A 722 42.14 17.34 -5.13
CA LEU A 722 42.74 17.22 -3.80
C LEU A 722 43.53 15.91 -3.68
N THR A 723 44.69 15.98 -3.04
CA THR A 723 45.42 14.77 -2.63
C THR A 723 44.78 14.18 -1.38
N VAL A 724 44.29 12.95 -1.48
CA VAL A 724 43.68 12.19 -0.40
C VAL A 724 44.77 11.62 0.50
N ILE A 725 44.81 12.09 1.73
CA ILE A 725 45.63 11.55 2.81
C ILE A 725 44.77 10.55 3.59
N ALA A 726 45.15 9.28 3.60
CA ALA A 726 44.42 8.26 4.34
C ALA A 726 45.34 7.13 4.79
N HIS A 727 44.83 6.26 5.65
CA HIS A 727 45.56 5.08 6.11
C HIS A 727 45.91 4.17 4.92
N GLU A 728 47.12 3.62 4.86
CA GLU A 728 47.58 2.88 3.67
C GLU A 728 46.68 1.69 3.28
N LYS A 729 46.05 1.06 4.28
CA LYS A 729 45.07 -0.04 4.09
C LYS A 729 43.79 0.36 3.35
N THR A 730 43.47 1.65 3.21
CA THR A 730 42.29 2.10 2.45
C THR A 730 42.59 2.36 0.98
N LYS A 731 43.85 2.23 0.54
CA LYS A 731 44.24 2.57 -0.84
C LYS A 731 43.39 1.84 -1.88
N ALA A 732 43.30 0.51 -1.80
CA ALA A 732 42.53 -0.29 -2.75
C ALA A 732 41.02 0.06 -2.71
N PHE A 733 40.49 0.35 -1.53
CA PHE A 733 39.10 0.80 -1.37
C PHE A 733 38.86 2.14 -2.08
N PHE A 734 39.70 3.14 -1.89
CA PHE A 734 39.52 4.44 -2.56
C PHE A 734 39.81 4.39 -4.07
N GLU A 735 40.72 3.52 -4.52
CA GLU A 735 40.91 3.24 -5.94
C GLU A 735 39.62 2.68 -6.56
N ASP A 736 38.95 1.73 -5.88
CA ASP A 736 37.65 1.19 -6.31
C ASP A 736 36.54 2.27 -6.31
N VAL A 737 36.40 3.03 -5.22
CA VAL A 737 35.43 4.14 -5.11
C VAL A 737 35.59 5.14 -6.24
N VAL A 738 36.82 5.54 -6.58
CA VAL A 738 37.10 6.49 -7.67
C VAL A 738 36.85 5.88 -9.05
N ALA A 739 37.10 4.58 -9.23
CA ALA A 739 36.91 3.89 -10.51
C ALA A 739 35.44 3.58 -10.84
N ARG A 740 34.58 3.48 -9.82
CA ARG A 740 33.15 3.15 -9.99
C ARG A 740 32.40 4.18 -10.83
N LYS A 741 31.40 3.67 -11.56
CA LYS A 741 30.52 4.47 -12.42
C LYS A 741 29.31 4.96 -11.63
N HIS A 742 28.91 6.20 -11.90
CA HIS A 742 27.73 6.85 -11.34
C HIS A 742 26.86 7.33 -12.51
N THR A 743 26.25 6.41 -13.25
CA THR A 743 25.42 6.74 -14.42
C THR A 743 23.95 6.93 -14.06
N ILE A 744 23.49 6.32 -12.97
CA ILE A 744 22.11 6.49 -12.47
C ILE A 744 21.95 7.88 -11.84
N GLN A 745 22.92 8.28 -11.02
CA GLN A 745 22.99 9.63 -10.45
C GLN A 745 24.42 10.18 -10.61
N PRO A 746 24.72 10.89 -11.71
CA PRO A 746 26.04 11.48 -11.94
C PRO A 746 26.47 12.43 -10.84
N ASP A 747 27.74 12.30 -10.45
CA ASP A 747 28.38 13.04 -9.37
C ASP A 747 29.47 13.99 -9.89
N ALA A 748 30.10 14.74 -8.99
CA ALA A 748 31.09 15.77 -9.35
C ALA A 748 32.30 15.19 -10.08
N LEU A 749 32.75 13.99 -9.69
CA LEU A 749 33.86 13.32 -10.36
C LEU A 749 33.47 12.81 -11.75
N SER A 750 32.23 12.38 -11.95
CA SER A 750 31.72 12.03 -13.29
C SER A 750 31.70 13.25 -14.21
N GLY A 751 31.39 14.43 -13.69
CA GLY A 751 31.40 15.69 -14.44
C GLY A 751 32.79 16.29 -14.67
N ASN A 752 33.74 16.05 -13.77
CA ASN A 752 35.12 16.55 -13.84
C ASN A 752 36.12 15.42 -13.46
N PRO A 753 36.38 14.48 -14.38
CA PRO A 753 37.19 13.30 -14.09
C PRO A 753 38.64 13.67 -13.77
N ARG A 754 39.14 13.18 -12.64
CA ARG A 754 40.52 13.35 -12.19
C ARG A 754 41.07 12.07 -11.56
N PRO A 755 42.39 11.81 -11.65
CA PRO A 755 42.98 10.64 -11.02
C PRO A 755 43.00 10.78 -9.50
N LEU A 756 42.90 9.66 -8.79
CA LEU A 756 43.18 9.63 -7.35
C LEU A 756 44.65 9.98 -7.09
N LEU A 757 44.88 11.07 -6.38
CA LEU A 757 46.18 11.40 -5.80
C LEU A 757 46.17 10.92 -4.34
N PHE A 758 47.00 9.93 -4.01
CA PHE A 758 46.97 9.26 -2.71
C PHE A 758 48.28 9.44 -1.94
N LEU A 759 48.18 9.91 -0.69
CA LEU A 759 49.30 10.04 0.23
C LEU A 759 49.06 9.16 1.47
N PRO A 760 49.74 8.00 1.59
CA PRO A 760 49.49 7.06 2.67
C PRO A 760 49.99 7.58 4.02
N VAL A 761 49.20 7.35 5.07
CA VAL A 761 49.66 7.23 6.46
C VAL A 761 49.92 5.76 6.71
N LYS A 762 51.19 5.40 6.91
CA LYS A 762 51.60 4.01 7.13
C LYS A 762 51.08 3.49 8.47
N ASP A 763 50.76 2.21 8.52
CA ASP A 763 50.31 1.55 9.74
C ASP A 763 51.36 1.71 10.84
N ARG A 764 50.89 2.04 12.05
CA ARG A 764 51.71 2.31 13.24
C ARG A 764 52.72 3.46 13.15
N GLU A 765 52.80 4.17 12.02
CA GLU A 765 53.65 5.36 11.84
C GLU A 765 52.80 6.63 11.78
N LYS A 766 53.41 7.79 12.07
CA LYS A 766 52.75 9.09 11.88
C LYS A 766 53.18 9.74 10.58
N LEU A 767 52.26 10.45 9.92
CA LEU A 767 52.61 11.38 8.86
C LEU A 767 52.67 12.81 9.43
N VAL A 768 53.80 13.50 9.22
CA VAL A 768 53.97 14.89 9.66
C VAL A 768 53.81 15.83 8.48
N ARG A 769 52.94 16.84 8.60
CA ARG A 769 52.86 17.96 7.64
C ARG A 769 53.23 19.25 8.36
N LYS A 770 54.28 19.93 7.89
CA LYS A 770 54.86 21.10 8.54
C LYS A 770 55.25 22.16 7.52
N ASP A 771 55.10 23.42 7.91
CA ASP A 771 55.72 24.56 7.25
C ASP A 771 56.11 25.66 8.26
N LYS A 772 56.29 26.90 7.77
CA LYS A 772 56.63 28.07 8.60
C LYS A 772 55.51 28.49 9.56
N MET A 773 54.25 28.15 9.27
CA MET A 773 53.08 28.55 10.05
C MET A 773 52.73 27.52 11.12
N ARG A 774 52.70 26.23 10.78
CA ARG A 774 52.27 25.17 11.70
C ARG A 774 52.84 23.79 11.39
N THR A 775 52.63 22.87 12.33
CA THR A 775 52.88 21.43 12.20
C THR A 775 51.62 20.69 12.60
N ILE A 776 51.21 19.69 11.81
CA ILE A 776 50.21 18.70 12.20
C ILE A 776 50.82 17.30 12.10
N GLU A 777 50.31 16.40 12.94
CA GLU A 777 50.74 15.02 13.00
C GLU A 777 49.52 14.11 12.84
N ILE A 778 49.51 13.28 11.82
CA ILE A 778 48.40 12.37 11.50
C ILE A 778 48.80 10.97 11.96
N TYR A 779 48.03 10.39 12.85
CA TYR A 779 48.32 9.12 13.51
C TYR A 779 47.22 8.09 13.25
N PRO A 780 47.58 6.82 12.97
CA PRO A 780 46.67 5.70 13.16
C PRO A 780 46.26 5.57 14.62
N ILE A 781 44.97 5.32 14.87
CA ILE A 781 44.46 4.92 16.18
C ILE A 781 44.59 3.39 16.25
N ASN A 782 45.69 2.94 16.86
CA ASN A 782 46.05 1.53 16.90
C ASN A 782 45.07 0.75 17.78
N GLY A 783 44.64 -0.41 17.30
CA GLY A 783 43.74 -1.31 18.02
C GLY A 783 42.30 -0.80 18.12
N SER A 784 41.90 0.13 17.25
CA SER A 784 40.52 0.63 17.22
C SER A 784 39.54 -0.49 16.89
N PRO A 785 38.56 -0.77 17.77
CA PRO A 785 37.49 -1.74 17.50
C PRO A 785 36.39 -1.18 16.58
N HIS A 786 36.42 0.12 16.26
CA HIS A 786 35.50 0.76 15.30
C HIS A 786 35.94 0.53 13.86
N ALA A 787 37.20 0.87 13.56
CA ALA A 787 37.82 0.59 12.27
C ALA A 787 39.34 0.49 12.39
N GLU A 788 39.97 -0.47 11.73
CA GLU A 788 41.43 -0.64 11.75
C GLU A 788 42.19 0.46 10.99
N THR A 789 41.49 1.23 10.16
CA THR A 789 42.06 2.28 9.31
C THR A 789 41.91 3.67 9.89
N LEU A 790 41.45 3.79 11.14
CA LEU A 790 41.09 5.05 11.76
C LEU A 790 42.31 5.96 11.98
N LEU A 791 42.18 7.22 11.60
CA LEU A 791 43.17 8.26 11.81
C LEU A 791 42.68 9.32 12.80
N MET A 792 43.62 9.87 13.57
CA MET A 792 43.47 11.12 14.33
C MET A 792 44.51 12.14 13.87
N VAL A 793 44.17 13.43 13.95
CA VAL A 793 45.07 14.53 13.59
C VAL A 793 45.38 15.37 14.82
N TYR A 794 46.64 15.45 15.20
CA TYR A 794 47.12 16.20 16.35
C TYR A 794 47.81 17.50 15.94
N PHE A 795 47.55 18.57 16.68
CA PHE A 795 48.08 19.91 16.46
C PHE A 795 48.98 20.29 17.66
N PRO A 796 50.29 20.05 17.61
CA PRO A 796 51.14 20.17 18.80
C PRO A 796 51.24 21.57 19.41
N LYS A 797 51.18 22.61 18.58
CA LYS A 797 51.27 24.01 19.02
C LYS A 797 49.97 24.47 19.68
N GLU A 798 48.84 24.12 19.06
CA GLU A 798 47.51 24.50 19.51
C GLU A 798 46.91 23.54 20.55
N ARG A 799 47.55 22.38 20.75
CA ARG A 799 47.13 21.32 21.69
C ARG A 799 45.71 20.83 21.40
N LEU A 800 45.39 20.73 20.10
CA LEU A 800 44.11 20.23 19.60
C LEU A 800 44.27 18.80 19.06
N LEU A 801 43.18 18.03 19.09
CA LEU A 801 43.10 16.72 18.46
C LEU A 801 41.79 16.59 17.67
N ALA A 802 41.87 16.21 16.40
CA ALA A 802 40.72 15.85 15.60
C ALA A 802 40.59 14.33 15.46
N GLU A 803 39.37 13.80 15.53
CA GLU A 803 39.05 12.38 15.43
C GLU A 803 37.61 12.18 14.93
N ALA A 804 37.31 10.98 14.42
CA ALA A 804 35.98 10.61 13.94
C ALA A 804 35.51 9.32 14.64
N ASP A 805 34.24 9.30 15.05
CA ASP A 805 33.48 8.16 15.64
C ASP A 805 34.00 7.55 16.95
N VAL A 806 35.17 7.93 17.45
CA VAL A 806 35.71 7.32 18.67
C VAL A 806 35.11 7.96 19.92
N PHE A 807 34.92 9.28 19.87
CA PHE A 807 34.27 10.03 20.94
C PHE A 807 33.30 11.08 20.37
N THR A 808 32.02 10.73 20.33
CA THR A 808 30.94 11.59 19.82
C THR A 808 30.18 12.27 20.97
N PRO A 809 30.67 13.40 21.52
CA PRO A 809 30.01 14.09 22.62
C PRO A 809 28.63 14.60 22.17
N PRO A 810 27.57 14.34 22.95
CA PRO A 810 26.24 14.81 22.60
C PRO A 810 26.12 16.34 22.77
N PRO A 811 25.03 16.95 22.27
CA PRO A 811 24.68 18.33 22.56
C PRO A 811 24.71 18.62 24.07
N PRO A 812 25.06 19.84 24.51
CA PRO A 812 25.17 20.18 25.93
C PRO A 812 23.90 19.93 26.76
N ASP A 813 22.74 19.96 26.10
CA ASP A 813 21.39 19.81 26.66
C ASP A 813 20.80 18.39 26.49
N ALA A 814 21.61 17.41 26.06
CA ALA A 814 21.15 16.05 25.88
C ALA A 814 20.65 15.42 27.20
N THR A 815 19.42 14.91 27.17
CA THR A 815 18.77 14.27 28.33
C THR A 815 19.18 12.80 28.52
N THR A 816 19.77 12.19 27.50
CA THR A 816 20.27 10.82 27.51
C THR A 816 21.71 10.79 26.99
N MET A 817 22.62 10.21 27.77
CA MET A 817 24.02 10.06 27.38
C MET A 817 24.22 8.73 26.63
N PRO A 818 24.86 8.75 25.45
CA PRO A 818 25.23 7.52 24.75
C PRO A 818 26.35 6.79 25.51
N GLN A 819 26.56 5.52 25.18
CA GLN A 819 27.77 4.82 25.57
C GLN A 819 28.95 5.24 24.68
N PHE A 820 30.16 5.18 25.24
CA PHE A 820 31.40 5.50 24.53
C PHE A 820 32.33 4.29 24.47
N PRO A 821 31.94 3.22 23.75
CA PRO A 821 32.68 1.95 23.76
C PRO A 821 34.12 2.07 23.25
N HIS A 822 34.46 3.16 22.55
CA HIS A 822 35.75 3.36 21.91
C HIS A 822 36.62 4.43 22.59
N ALA A 823 36.08 5.20 23.54
CA ALA A 823 36.78 6.32 24.20
C ALA A 823 38.05 5.88 24.94
N ALA A 824 38.04 4.70 25.56
CA ALA A 824 39.22 4.14 26.24
C ALA A 824 40.39 3.90 25.27
N ASN A 825 40.10 3.44 24.05
CA ASN A 825 41.12 3.21 23.03
C ASN A 825 41.73 4.54 22.52
N LEU A 826 40.93 5.61 22.39
CA LEU A 826 41.44 6.94 22.07
C LEU A 826 42.37 7.46 23.16
N LEU A 827 41.93 7.38 24.42
CA LEU A 827 42.72 7.84 25.57
C LEU A 827 44.04 7.08 25.68
N GLU A 828 44.03 5.77 25.44
CA GLU A 828 45.23 4.94 25.40
C GLU A 828 46.20 5.40 24.31
N ASN A 829 45.71 5.65 23.10
CA ASN A 829 46.52 6.10 21.97
C ASN A 829 47.16 7.49 22.22
N ILE A 830 46.43 8.40 22.86
CA ILE A 830 46.91 9.72 23.29
C ILE A 830 47.99 9.57 24.37
N THR A 831 47.73 8.74 25.39
CA THR A 831 48.60 8.56 26.55
C THR A 831 49.92 7.89 26.18
N LYS A 832 49.88 6.80 25.39
CA LYS A 832 51.09 6.08 24.94
C LYS A 832 52.02 6.97 24.12
N ARG A 833 51.47 7.90 23.35
CA ARG A 833 52.22 8.86 22.52
C ARG A 833 52.62 10.14 23.28
N LYS A 834 52.18 10.28 24.55
CA LYS A 834 52.43 11.46 25.40
C LYS A 834 51.97 12.77 24.75
N LEU A 835 50.85 12.73 24.02
CA LEU A 835 50.28 13.92 23.38
C LEU A 835 49.67 14.83 24.44
N LYS A 836 49.86 16.15 24.27
CA LYS A 836 49.31 17.17 25.17
C LYS A 836 48.07 17.78 24.54
N VAL A 837 46.90 17.28 24.89
CA VAL A 837 45.62 17.67 24.30
C VAL A 837 44.82 18.49 25.31
N ASP A 838 44.41 19.69 24.91
CA ASP A 838 43.56 20.58 25.71
C ASP A 838 42.10 20.50 25.24
N ARG A 839 41.87 20.43 23.90
CA ARG A 839 40.54 20.26 23.30
C ARG A 839 40.52 19.22 22.18
N ILE A 840 39.38 18.57 22.02
CA ILE A 840 39.07 17.62 20.95
C ILE A 840 38.07 18.27 19.99
N LEU A 841 38.31 18.11 18.69
CA LEU A 841 37.47 18.54 17.58
C LEU A 841 36.93 17.27 16.90
N PRO A 842 35.85 16.67 17.42
CA PRO A 842 35.31 15.45 16.85
C PRO A 842 34.60 15.75 15.52
N ILE A 843 34.64 14.83 14.56
CA ILE A 843 33.85 14.96 13.32
C ILE A 843 32.35 14.91 13.62
N HIS A 844 31.96 14.20 14.68
CA HIS A 844 30.58 14.13 15.15
C HIS A 844 30.42 14.84 16.50
N GLY A 845 29.43 15.71 16.61
CA GLY A 845 29.10 16.40 17.85
C GLY A 845 29.77 17.78 17.95
N ARG A 846 30.36 18.10 19.10
CA ARG A 846 30.85 19.45 19.42
C ARG A 846 32.30 19.45 19.86
N ILE A 847 32.95 20.61 19.74
CA ILE A 847 34.27 20.84 20.35
C ILE A 847 34.17 20.70 21.87
N VAL A 848 35.08 19.93 22.47
CA VAL A 848 35.06 19.60 23.90
C VAL A 848 36.43 19.70 24.54
N PRO A 849 36.53 20.05 25.85
CA PRO A 849 37.75 19.87 26.62
C PRO A 849 38.18 18.40 26.69
N PHE A 850 39.48 18.13 26.67
CA PHE A 850 40.04 16.78 26.81
C PHE A 850 39.60 16.06 28.10
N ALA A 851 39.25 16.82 29.14
CA ALA A 851 38.72 16.28 30.40
C ALA A 851 37.40 15.51 30.21
N GLU A 852 36.56 15.87 29.23
CA GLU A 852 35.31 15.14 28.96
C GLU A 852 35.60 13.71 28.49
N LEU A 853 36.55 13.52 27.56
CA LEU A 853 37.01 12.19 27.14
C LEU A 853 37.57 11.41 28.32
N SER A 854 38.45 12.04 29.12
CA SER A 854 39.08 11.39 30.27
C SER A 854 38.08 10.89 31.31
N LYS A 855 36.93 11.58 31.45
CA LYS A 855 35.86 11.20 32.37
C LYS A 855 35.10 9.96 31.89
N VAL A 856 34.84 9.84 30.59
CA VAL A 856 34.07 8.73 30.02
C VAL A 856 34.90 7.50 29.66
N ALA A 857 36.21 7.69 29.45
CA ALA A 857 37.15 6.63 29.10
C ALA A 857 37.64 5.79 30.31
N GLN A 858 37.34 6.21 31.54
CA GLN A 858 37.66 5.45 32.75
C GLN A 858 36.61 4.35 32.98
N PRO A 859 37.00 3.11 33.34
CA PRO A 859 36.03 2.10 33.73
C PRO A 859 35.22 2.62 34.93
N ALA A 860 33.90 2.43 34.90
CA ALA A 860 33.05 2.73 36.05
C ALA A 860 33.65 2.04 37.28
N LYS A 861 33.99 2.80 38.33
CA LYS A 861 34.38 2.20 39.61
C LYS A 861 33.28 1.22 39.99
N ALA A 862 33.64 -0.05 40.16
CA ALA A 862 32.74 -1.05 40.72
C ALA A 862 32.12 -0.43 41.98
N ALA A 863 30.79 -0.29 41.98
CA ALA A 863 30.07 0.09 43.19
C ALA A 863 30.37 -1.01 44.22
N GLY A 864 31.29 -0.71 45.12
CA GLY A 864 31.64 -1.59 46.23
C GLY A 864 30.39 -1.83 47.06
N GLY A 865 30.15 -3.10 47.38
CA GLY A 865 29.10 -3.47 48.32
C GLY A 865 29.29 -2.77 49.66
N GLN A 866 28.19 -2.23 50.17
CA GLN A 866 27.81 -2.27 51.57
C GLN A 866 26.32 -2.56 51.64
#